data_AF-A0A348UYS0-F1
#
_entry.id   AF-A0A348UYS0-F1
#
_cell.length_a   1.000
_cell.length_b   1.000
_cell.length_c   1.000
_cell.angle_alpha   90.00
_cell.angle_beta   90.00
_cell.angle_gamma   90.00
#
_symmetry.space_group_name_H-M   'P 1'
#
loop_
_entity.id
_entity.type
_entity.pdbx_description
1 polymer ?
#
loop_
_entity_poly.entity_id
_entity_poly.type
_entity_poly.pdbx_seq_one_letter_code
_entity_poly.pdbx_strand_id
1 'polypeptide(L)'
;MGIIEGGKQGNKIIVIDPGGILGQKTGILSEKGYQVDFFISPDEGLRSLAKAVSSPYFLIIEGYVETEAQQESLLVKAKKISPDTQRLLVAAPSEVPSFVNAINSAGIHACLPLPFTKEDLFFQVRLRYEEYEIGKKVKNLQKTIQRQNKQLFQIAGNLRKKEALYAASIQQKEQEIRLLKSKIKFVFGGHESEDETDIMRFLEKEGVSFNSFGFRQAFDDLKIRVKDIFSTILLERGIVEALTPPSDTLDNGIDASEYKPLAVLLTKELINYMIWKFECGQGSISDRKQSDARDYFTISVSDNMLNAYIYLTLEKDSPKTVTAYMVEQFLHKNAIVFGIAEDSVIREWISGSSRDGKKLLVAVGKPPVAAIDGEVHYYFATSFRRAGRINSDGTIDFKERGEVPHVKEDVVLASKILPVPGAPGIDVKGMEIPVADPVDPAFSAGSGTRFNEDKTKIFSTTQGEPHLDVMGVVSVNKEFQIKGDVGFETGNINFDGNVIVPGTVQEGFKVKCVSLTAKEICGAQIDISGDLNVSMGIIDAKLVNVKGNIHAKYVRNSTINAFGDLTVQKEIIDSTIYLSGACNNESGIILNSTLSAKLGIKAGTVGSESVGSSVLTVGVDEHLIRMKDKIQSNITYNRSILKELKSEITQMKEVDKWLHSIVVGNAQIQDHAQLGVREIEKKRDALDRKKDAAVLQKISDKIQKLRKKAKNAEEKINEGLERQDQIHNDILVKEGKIKELESSNKYLIEELKNLEIISNKSVPLPQLTISRHIQSQTKIKSLHMYKILEKSCSRCIIKEKCRSAGGIVYYIMEII
;
A
#
# COMPACT_ATOMS: atom_id res chain seq x y z
N MET A 1 72.51 28.39 5.98
CA MET A 1 71.76 28.83 7.19
C MET A 1 70.46 29.46 6.74
N GLY A 2 69.38 28.67 6.67
CA GLY A 2 68.04 29.13 6.30
C GLY A 2 67.10 28.86 7.47
N ILE A 3 66.52 29.92 8.01
CA ILE A 3 65.50 29.90 9.06
C ILE A 3 64.28 29.18 8.50
N ILE A 4 63.93 28.00 9.03
CA ILE A 4 62.67 27.33 8.73
C ILE A 4 61.68 27.73 9.82
N GLU A 5 60.90 28.75 9.51
CA GLU A 5 59.72 29.18 10.24
C GLU A 5 58.62 28.11 10.23
N GLY A 6 57.86 28.03 11.33
CA GLY A 6 56.47 27.60 11.27
C GLY A 6 56.15 26.21 11.81
N GLY A 7 56.39 25.97 13.09
CA GLY A 7 55.48 25.07 13.81
C GLY A 7 54.09 25.70 13.78
N LYS A 8 53.12 25.03 13.14
CA LYS A 8 51.78 25.58 12.93
C LYS A 8 51.03 25.56 14.26
N GLN A 9 50.93 26.73 14.90
CA GLN A 9 50.21 26.98 16.14
C GLN A 9 48.82 26.33 16.13
N GLY A 10 48.54 25.49 17.13
CA GLY A 10 47.19 24.97 17.43
C GLY A 10 46.85 23.59 16.89
N ASN A 11 47.76 22.91 16.18
CA ASN A 11 47.52 21.52 15.75
C ASN A 11 47.77 20.53 16.90
N LYS A 12 46.83 19.59 17.07
CA LYS A 12 46.84 18.66 18.20
C LYS A 12 47.56 17.35 17.89
N ILE A 13 48.47 16.96 18.79
CA ILE A 13 49.14 15.67 18.84
C ILE A 13 48.70 14.98 20.13
N ILE A 14 48.37 13.69 20.04
CA ILE A 14 48.13 12.87 21.23
C ILE A 14 49.31 11.93 21.44
N VAL A 15 49.82 11.89 22.67
CA VAL A 15 50.91 11.01 23.07
C VAL A 15 50.37 10.05 24.12
N ILE A 16 50.44 8.75 23.85
CA ILE A 16 50.04 7.69 24.78
C ILE A 16 51.29 6.89 25.13
N ASP A 17 51.69 6.95 26.39
CA ASP A 17 52.97 6.39 26.86
C ASP A 17 52.76 5.53 28.11
N PRO A 18 52.22 4.31 27.95
CA PRO A 18 51.94 3.42 29.08
C PRO A 18 53.21 2.93 29.77
N GLY A 19 54.32 2.82 29.02
CA GLY A 19 55.62 2.39 29.53
C GLY A 19 56.50 3.51 30.08
N GLY A 20 56.09 4.78 29.98
CA GLY A 20 56.88 5.93 30.42
C GLY A 20 58.16 6.20 29.61
N ILE A 21 58.24 5.67 28.38
CA ILE A 21 59.44 5.68 27.53
C ILE A 21 59.58 7.01 26.78
N LEU A 22 58.45 7.64 26.45
CA LEU A 22 58.37 8.91 25.73
C LEU A 22 58.55 10.10 26.66
N GLY A 23 57.96 10.07 27.86
CA GLY A 23 58.19 11.00 28.96
C GLY A 23 58.37 12.47 28.55
N GLN A 24 59.39 13.15 29.10
CA GLN A 24 59.71 14.55 28.74
C GLN A 24 60.26 14.71 27.31
N LYS A 25 60.62 13.63 26.61
CA LYS A 25 61.27 13.70 25.28
C LYS A 25 60.31 14.20 24.20
N THR A 26 59.01 14.01 24.37
CA THR A 26 57.97 14.57 23.48
C THR A 26 57.53 15.98 23.88
N GLY A 27 57.96 16.49 25.05
CA GLY A 27 57.64 17.84 25.52
C GLY A 27 58.21 18.96 24.63
N ILE A 28 59.28 18.66 23.88
CA ILE A 28 59.87 19.58 22.90
C ILE A 28 58.93 19.93 21.73
N LEU A 29 57.88 19.14 21.50
CA LEU A 29 56.87 19.43 20.49
C LEU A 29 56.03 20.66 20.88
N SER A 30 55.78 20.85 22.17
CA SER A 30 55.09 22.05 22.70
C SER A 30 55.92 23.31 22.48
N GLU A 31 57.25 23.24 22.59
CA GLU A 31 58.17 24.36 22.31
C GLU A 31 58.12 24.80 20.83
N LYS A 32 57.74 23.89 19.92
CA LYS A 32 57.49 24.19 18.50
C LYS A 32 56.04 24.61 18.21
N GLY A 33 55.19 24.82 19.22
CA GLY A 33 53.84 25.34 19.05
C GLY A 33 52.76 24.31 18.70
N TYR A 34 53.06 23.01 18.81
CA TYR A 34 52.03 21.96 18.76
C TYR A 34 51.29 21.88 20.10
N GLN A 35 49.99 21.59 20.07
CA GLN A 35 49.23 21.26 21.27
C GLN A 35 49.38 19.76 21.53
N VAL A 36 50.08 19.40 22.60
CA VAL A 36 50.38 18.00 22.92
C VAL A 36 49.58 17.58 24.14
N ASP A 37 48.68 16.62 23.96
CA ASP A 37 47.94 16.00 25.05
C ASP A 37 48.59 14.66 25.40
N PHE A 38 49.04 14.52 26.64
CA PHE A 38 49.81 13.37 27.11
C PHE A 38 48.98 12.48 28.04
N PHE A 39 48.98 11.18 27.79
CA PHE A 39 48.24 10.18 28.58
C PHE A 39 49.13 8.99 28.92
N ILE A 40 49.11 8.57 30.18
CA ILE A 40 49.75 7.33 30.63
C ILE A 40 48.79 6.14 30.41
N SER A 41 47.48 6.36 30.61
CA SER A 41 46.45 5.33 30.42
C SER A 41 46.00 5.23 28.94
N PRO A 42 46.14 4.05 28.31
CA PRO A 42 45.57 3.75 26.99
C PRO A 42 44.10 4.15 26.84
N ASP A 43 43.27 3.80 27.82
CA ASP A 43 41.83 4.00 27.74
C ASP A 43 41.44 5.48 27.82
N GLU A 44 42.16 6.27 28.61
CA GLU A 44 41.94 7.71 28.69
C GLU A 44 42.35 8.40 27.39
N GLY A 45 43.49 8.02 26.82
CA GLY A 45 43.95 8.54 25.54
C GLY A 45 42.97 8.21 24.39
N LEU A 46 42.47 6.97 24.32
CA LEU A 46 41.47 6.57 23.31
C LEU A 46 40.13 7.30 23.51
N ARG A 47 39.70 7.54 24.75
CA ARG A 47 38.50 8.35 25.04
C ARG A 47 38.69 9.80 24.60
N SER A 48 39.87 10.39 24.79
CA SER A 48 40.18 11.74 24.32
C SER A 48 40.17 11.81 22.79
N LEU A 49 40.79 10.81 22.13
CA LEU A 49 40.77 10.66 20.68
C LEU A 49 39.34 10.58 20.12
N ALA A 50 38.44 9.84 20.80
CA ALA A 50 37.03 9.73 20.41
C ALA A 50 36.22 11.02 20.63
N LYS A 51 36.54 11.81 21.66
CA LYS A 51 35.85 13.08 21.98
C LYS A 51 36.28 14.24 21.07
N ALA A 52 37.45 14.15 20.44
CA ALA A 52 38.05 15.21 19.63
C ALA A 52 37.42 15.36 18.23
N VAL A 53 36.09 15.40 18.12
CA VAL A 53 35.37 15.47 16.83
C VAL A 53 35.53 16.83 16.16
N SER A 54 35.47 17.93 16.92
CA SER A 54 35.54 19.31 16.41
C SER A 54 36.97 19.80 16.14
N SER A 55 37.96 19.21 16.80
CA SER A 55 39.38 19.54 16.66
C SER A 55 40.18 18.23 16.76
N PRO A 56 40.24 17.46 15.65
CA PRO A 56 40.83 16.14 15.65
C PRO A 56 42.36 16.19 15.78
N TYR A 57 42.91 15.17 16.42
CA TYR A 57 44.36 14.96 16.44
C TYR A 57 44.84 14.55 15.06
N PHE A 58 45.88 15.21 14.56
CA PHE A 58 46.49 14.84 13.28
C PHE A 58 47.45 13.66 13.43
N LEU A 59 48.03 13.48 14.62
CA LEU A 59 49.03 12.46 14.92
C LEU A 59 48.79 11.86 16.31
N ILE A 60 48.86 10.53 16.40
CA ILE A 60 49.05 9.77 17.64
C ILE A 60 50.47 9.21 17.69
N ILE A 61 51.14 9.40 18.83
CA ILE A 61 52.46 8.83 19.13
C ILE A 61 52.28 7.82 20.26
N GLU A 62 52.64 6.56 20.01
CA GLU A 62 52.63 5.50 21.02
C GLU A 62 54.07 5.07 21.35
N GLY A 63 54.37 4.92 22.65
CA GLY A 63 55.55 4.20 23.12
C GLY A 63 55.22 2.71 23.20
N TYR A 64 56.04 1.86 22.57
CA TYR A 64 55.77 0.43 22.49
C TYR A 64 55.71 -0.23 23.87
N VAL A 65 54.70 -1.09 24.05
CA VAL A 65 54.53 -1.97 25.19
C VAL A 65 54.10 -3.33 24.66
N GLU A 66 54.71 -4.40 25.16
CA GLU A 66 54.36 -5.77 24.77
C GLU A 66 52.94 -6.11 25.23
N THR A 67 52.08 -6.46 24.28
CA THR A 67 50.70 -6.88 24.53
C THR A 67 50.58 -8.41 24.49
N GLU A 68 49.83 -9.01 25.41
CA GLU A 68 49.51 -10.44 25.38
C GLU A 68 48.87 -10.86 24.04
N ALA A 69 49.11 -12.10 23.60
CA ALA A 69 48.74 -12.61 22.26
C ALA A 69 47.24 -12.53 21.91
N GLN A 70 46.35 -12.26 22.87
CA GLN A 70 44.90 -12.12 22.68
C GLN A 70 44.39 -10.65 22.80
N GLN A 71 45.24 -9.69 23.15
CA GLN A 71 44.86 -8.29 23.26
C GLN A 71 45.13 -7.50 21.98
N GLU A 72 44.12 -6.77 21.52
CA GLU A 72 44.24 -5.88 20.37
C GLU A 72 45.08 -4.63 20.72
N SER A 73 46.12 -4.35 19.93
CA SER A 73 47.02 -3.20 20.09
C SER A 73 46.28 -1.86 20.10
N LEU A 74 46.78 -0.90 20.89
CA LEU A 74 46.26 0.46 20.99
C LEU A 74 46.09 1.13 19.62
N LEU A 75 47.08 1.04 18.72
CA LEU A 75 47.03 1.69 17.42
C LEU A 75 45.97 1.07 16.49
N VAL A 76 45.66 -0.22 16.66
CA VAL A 76 44.54 -0.87 15.97
C VAL A 76 43.20 -0.30 16.46
N LYS A 77 43.03 -0.15 17.79
CA LYS A 77 41.86 0.51 18.38
C LYS A 77 41.75 1.98 17.95
N ALA A 78 42.87 2.70 17.93
CA ALA A 78 42.94 4.09 17.48
C ALA A 78 42.55 4.23 16.00
N LYS A 79 42.96 3.29 15.13
CA LYS A 79 42.55 3.25 13.71
C LYS A 79 41.04 3.07 13.55
N LYS A 80 40.37 2.29 14.41
CA LYS A 80 38.90 2.16 14.39
C LYS A 80 38.20 3.44 14.83
N ILE A 81 38.75 4.15 15.81
CA ILE A 81 38.17 5.39 16.36
C ILE A 81 38.40 6.59 15.43
N SER A 82 39.63 6.78 14.97
CA SER A 82 40.04 7.88 14.08
C SER A 82 40.96 7.36 12.97
N PRO A 83 40.39 6.85 11.86
CA PRO A 83 41.16 6.21 10.80
C PRO A 83 42.13 7.17 10.09
N ASP A 84 41.72 8.44 9.96
CA ASP A 84 42.48 9.49 9.26
C ASP A 84 43.68 10.02 10.07
N THR A 85 43.67 9.85 11.41
CA THR A 85 44.77 10.28 12.28
C THR A 85 46.03 9.47 12.00
N GLN A 86 47.15 10.16 11.79
CA GLN A 86 48.45 9.54 11.52
C GLN A 86 48.96 8.82 12.76
N ARG A 87 49.69 7.73 12.58
CA ARG A 87 50.11 6.81 13.65
C ARG A 87 51.62 6.65 13.63
N LEU A 88 52.31 7.10 14.68
CA LEU A 88 53.75 6.99 14.88
C LEU A 88 54.03 6.09 16.08
N LEU A 89 54.76 5.00 15.85
CA LEU A 89 55.21 4.09 16.92
C LEU A 89 56.65 4.42 17.30
N VAL A 90 56.97 4.37 18.60
CA VAL A 90 58.33 4.55 19.12
C VAL A 90 58.71 3.34 19.96
N ALA A 91 59.79 2.65 19.61
CA ALA A 91 60.16 1.39 20.26
C ALA A 91 61.67 1.11 20.22
N ALA A 92 62.13 0.09 20.95
CA ALA A 92 63.55 -0.27 21.01
C ALA A 92 63.97 -1.15 19.81
N PRO A 93 65.23 -1.07 19.33
CA PRO A 93 65.73 -1.89 18.23
C PRO A 93 65.74 -3.40 18.50
N SER A 94 65.64 -3.83 19.76
CA SER A 94 65.53 -5.25 20.15
C SER A 94 64.14 -5.83 19.86
N GLU A 95 63.13 -5.00 19.59
CA GLU A 95 61.72 -5.40 19.44
C GLU A 95 61.32 -5.56 17.96
N VAL A 96 62.32 -5.65 17.08
CA VAL A 96 62.17 -5.58 15.62
C VAL A 96 61.28 -6.63 14.95
N PRO A 97 61.26 -7.91 15.38
CA PRO A 97 60.39 -8.93 14.78
C PRO A 97 58.89 -8.63 14.92
N SER A 98 58.49 -7.83 15.92
CA SER A 98 57.10 -7.41 16.15
C SER A 98 56.64 -6.27 15.21
N PHE A 99 57.56 -5.50 14.62
CA PHE A 99 57.22 -4.37 13.76
C PHE A 99 56.50 -4.76 12.47
N VAL A 100 56.90 -5.85 11.82
CA VAL A 100 56.32 -6.21 10.51
C VAL A 100 54.84 -6.56 10.63
N ASN A 101 54.45 -7.25 11.69
CA ASN A 101 53.05 -7.56 11.98
C ASN A 101 52.26 -6.34 12.48
N ALA A 102 52.88 -5.47 13.28
CA ALA A 102 52.24 -4.24 13.77
C ALA A 102 51.98 -3.22 12.65
N ILE A 103 52.92 -3.07 11.70
CA ILE A 103 52.77 -2.17 10.54
C ILE A 103 51.58 -2.61 9.67
N ASN A 104 51.46 -3.91 9.38
CA ASN A 104 50.43 -4.45 8.51
C ASN A 104 49.03 -4.46 9.16
N SER A 105 48.93 -4.76 10.47
CA SER A 105 47.63 -4.86 11.17
C SER A 105 47.11 -3.50 11.68
N ALA A 106 47.97 -2.65 12.24
CA ALA A 106 47.60 -1.37 12.84
C ALA A 106 47.65 -0.18 11.86
N GLY A 107 48.15 -0.38 10.63
CA GLY A 107 48.30 0.68 9.63
C GLY A 107 49.15 1.82 10.17
N ILE A 108 50.33 1.48 10.73
CA ILE A 108 51.28 2.43 11.30
C ILE A 108 51.92 3.21 10.15
N HIS A 109 51.95 4.54 10.27
CA HIS A 109 52.44 5.43 9.21
C HIS A 109 53.93 5.73 9.34
N ALA A 110 54.49 5.62 10.55
CA ALA A 110 55.94 5.63 10.78
C ALA A 110 56.33 4.94 12.09
N CYS A 111 57.60 4.56 12.15
CA CYS A 111 58.25 4.06 13.35
C CYS A 111 59.51 4.87 13.63
N LEU A 112 59.79 5.16 14.90
CA LEU A 112 60.97 5.87 15.36
C LEU A 112 61.73 5.00 16.38
N PRO A 113 62.93 4.49 16.07
CA PRO A 113 63.68 3.65 16.99
C PRO A 113 64.32 4.47 18.11
N LEU A 114 64.48 3.85 19.28
CA LEU A 114 65.23 4.43 20.40
C LEU A 114 66.73 4.06 20.33
N PRO A 115 67.63 4.99 20.71
CA PRO A 115 67.38 6.41 20.98
C PRO A 115 67.19 7.21 19.67
N PHE A 116 66.34 8.25 19.70
CA PHE A 116 66.14 9.18 18.59
C PHE A 116 66.63 10.58 18.95
N THR A 117 67.04 11.38 17.94
CA THR A 117 67.39 12.79 18.12
C THR A 117 66.14 13.69 18.05
N LYS A 118 66.26 14.95 18.51
CA LYS A 118 65.16 15.92 18.42
C LYS A 118 64.78 16.17 16.96
N GLU A 119 65.78 16.22 16.09
CA GLU A 119 65.64 16.41 14.65
C GLU A 119 64.85 15.28 14.00
N ASP A 120 65.10 14.02 14.40
CA ASP A 120 64.38 12.85 13.88
C ASP A 120 62.88 12.91 14.23
N LEU A 121 62.56 13.26 15.48
CA LEU A 121 61.17 13.40 15.92
C LEU A 121 60.46 14.53 15.16
N PHE A 122 61.09 15.69 15.02
CA PHE A 122 60.50 16.81 14.28
C PHE A 122 60.31 16.50 12.80
N PHE A 123 61.25 15.80 12.18
CA PHE A 123 61.13 15.36 10.79
C PHE A 123 59.92 14.44 10.61
N GLN A 124 59.76 13.43 11.47
CA GLN A 124 58.63 12.51 11.40
C GLN A 124 57.29 13.22 11.65
N VAL A 125 57.21 14.08 12.65
CA VAL A 125 55.98 14.84 12.95
C VAL A 125 55.57 15.73 11.79
N ARG A 126 56.54 16.42 11.17
CA ARG A 126 56.28 17.28 10.00
C ARG A 126 55.77 16.47 8.81
N LEU A 127 56.44 15.36 8.48
CA LEU A 127 56.07 14.52 7.35
C LEU A 127 54.64 13.96 7.52
N ARG A 128 54.30 13.49 8.72
CA ARG A 128 52.95 13.00 9.04
C ARG A 128 51.90 14.09 8.94
N TYR A 129 52.22 15.32 9.37
CA TYR A 129 51.29 16.44 9.21
C TYR A 129 51.02 16.75 7.73
N GLU A 130 52.04 16.74 6.88
CA GLU A 130 51.88 16.97 5.44
C GLU A 130 50.99 15.89 4.79
N GLU A 131 51.20 14.62 5.13
CA GLU A 131 50.37 13.50 4.66
C GLU A 131 48.93 13.56 5.15
N TYR A 132 48.71 13.94 6.42
CA TYR A 132 47.38 14.15 6.99
C TYR A 132 46.59 15.21 6.21
N GLU A 133 47.22 16.35 5.93
CA GLU A 133 46.60 17.44 5.16
C GLU A 133 46.31 17.04 3.71
N ILE A 134 47.20 16.29 3.07
CA ILE A 134 46.98 15.77 1.72
C ILE A 134 45.80 14.79 1.71
N GLY A 135 45.75 13.84 2.65
CA GLY A 135 44.65 12.88 2.78
C GLY A 135 43.30 13.57 2.99
N LYS A 136 43.26 14.59 3.85
CA LYS A 136 42.07 15.43 4.08
C LYS A 136 41.61 16.13 2.80
N LYS A 137 42.54 16.71 2.02
CA LYS A 137 42.24 17.36 0.74
C LYS A 137 41.68 16.37 -0.29
N VAL A 138 42.27 15.19 -0.42
CA VAL A 138 41.80 14.14 -1.34
C VAL A 138 40.38 13.70 -0.97
N LYS A 139 40.12 13.45 0.32
CA LYS A 139 38.79 13.06 0.80
C LYS A 139 37.74 14.14 0.56
N ASN A 140 38.11 15.40 0.76
CA ASN A 140 37.23 16.54 0.44
C ASN A 140 36.96 16.66 -1.06
N LEU A 141 37.98 16.50 -1.91
CA LEU A 141 37.83 16.49 -3.36
C LEU A 141 36.93 15.33 -3.83
N GLN A 142 37.10 14.13 -3.27
CA GLN A 142 36.25 12.99 -3.57
C GLN A 142 34.79 13.25 -3.18
N LYS A 143 34.54 13.85 -2.01
CA LYS A 143 33.19 14.29 -1.61
C LYS A 143 32.62 15.30 -2.60
N THR A 144 33.41 16.29 -3.02
CA THR A 144 32.99 17.28 -4.02
C THR A 144 32.67 16.64 -5.37
N ILE A 145 33.49 15.71 -5.85
CA ILE A 145 33.24 14.97 -7.10
C ILE A 145 31.95 14.15 -7.00
N GLN A 146 31.75 13.41 -5.89
CA GLN A 146 30.51 12.66 -5.67
C GLN A 146 29.28 13.58 -5.64
N ARG A 147 29.40 14.75 -4.99
CA ARG A 147 28.34 15.78 -4.94
C ARG A 147 28.02 16.32 -6.33
N GLN A 148 29.03 16.69 -7.11
CA GLN A 148 28.86 17.19 -8.48
C GLN A 148 28.20 16.13 -9.38
N ASN A 149 28.62 14.86 -9.27
CA ASN A 149 28.01 13.77 -10.02
C ASN A 149 26.53 13.55 -9.63
N LYS A 150 26.18 13.66 -8.34
CA LYS A 150 24.79 13.55 -7.86
C LYS A 150 23.92 14.70 -8.39
N GLN A 151 24.44 15.93 -8.38
CA GLN A 151 23.76 17.09 -8.97
C GLN A 151 23.56 16.94 -10.48
N LEU A 152 24.59 16.50 -11.21
CA LEU A 152 24.50 16.20 -12.64
C LEU A 152 23.44 15.14 -12.94
N PHE A 153 23.36 14.09 -12.12
CA PHE A 153 22.35 13.04 -12.27
C PHE A 153 20.93 13.56 -12.04
N GLN A 154 20.72 14.44 -11.05
CA GLN A 154 19.41 15.07 -10.80
C GLN A 154 19.02 16.04 -11.93
N ILE A 155 19.96 16.83 -12.42
CA ILE A 155 19.75 17.72 -13.57
C ILE A 155 19.40 16.89 -14.82
N ALA A 156 20.14 15.82 -15.09
CA ALA A 156 19.83 14.89 -16.18
C ALA A 156 18.47 14.23 -16.03
N GLY A 157 18.08 13.83 -14.82
CA GLY A 157 16.76 13.28 -14.53
C GLY A 157 15.62 14.29 -14.76
N ASN A 158 15.81 15.55 -14.36
CA ASN A 158 14.84 16.62 -14.61
C ASN A 158 14.74 16.99 -16.09
N LEU A 159 15.87 17.00 -16.81
CA LEU A 159 15.89 17.18 -18.26
C LEU A 159 15.15 16.06 -18.97
N ARG A 160 15.38 14.79 -18.60
CA ARG A 160 14.64 13.63 -19.14
C ARG A 160 13.13 13.72 -18.89
N LYS A 161 12.71 14.18 -17.72
CA LYS A 161 11.28 14.41 -17.43
C LYS A 161 10.70 15.50 -18.33
N LYS A 162 11.42 16.61 -18.54
CA LYS A 162 11.00 17.66 -19.47
C LYS A 162 10.95 17.16 -20.91
N GLU A 163 11.94 16.37 -21.32
CA GLU A 163 12.00 15.73 -22.64
C GLU A 163 10.80 14.79 -22.86
N ALA A 164 10.46 13.96 -21.86
CA ALA A 164 9.27 13.12 -21.91
C ALA A 164 7.96 13.93 -21.96
N LEU A 165 7.86 15.03 -21.22
CA LEU A 165 6.71 15.93 -21.27
C LEU A 165 6.58 16.60 -22.64
N TYR A 166 7.68 17.06 -23.23
CA TYR A 166 7.68 17.64 -24.57
C TYR A 166 7.36 16.58 -25.63
N ALA A 167 7.89 15.37 -25.51
CA ALA A 167 7.56 14.26 -26.41
C ALA A 167 6.06 13.90 -26.35
N ALA A 168 5.47 13.86 -25.15
CA ALA A 168 4.04 13.64 -24.98
C ALA A 168 3.21 14.79 -25.58
N SER A 169 3.64 16.04 -25.41
CA SER A 169 2.98 17.21 -26.00
C SER A 169 3.07 17.22 -27.54
N ILE A 170 4.22 16.82 -28.09
CA ILE A 170 4.42 16.63 -29.54
C ILE A 170 3.49 15.52 -30.03
N GLN A 171 3.43 14.38 -29.35
CA GLN A 171 2.56 13.27 -29.72
C GLN A 171 1.08 13.65 -29.68
N GLN A 172 0.66 14.43 -28.67
CA GLN A 172 -0.69 14.97 -28.58
C GLN A 172 -1.00 15.92 -29.74
N LYS A 173 -0.05 16.81 -30.10
CA LYS A 173 -0.18 17.72 -31.24
C LYS A 173 -0.18 16.97 -32.57
N GLU A 174 0.59 15.90 -32.72
CA GLU A 174 0.59 15.03 -33.91
C GLU A 174 -0.73 14.26 -34.05
N GLN A 175 -1.30 13.77 -32.94
CA GLN A 175 -2.64 13.18 -32.93
C GLN A 175 -3.70 14.21 -33.33
N GLU A 176 -3.62 15.43 -32.80
CA GLU A 176 -4.51 16.54 -33.14
C GLU A 176 -4.39 16.89 -34.64
N ILE A 177 -3.16 16.95 -35.18
CA ILE A 177 -2.90 17.12 -36.61
C ILE A 177 -3.44 15.96 -37.43
N ARG A 178 -3.29 14.69 -36.99
CA ARG A 178 -3.89 13.53 -37.68
C ARG A 178 -5.41 13.57 -37.66
N LEU A 179 -6.00 14.00 -36.55
CA LEU A 179 -7.44 14.11 -36.40
C LEU A 179 -7.99 15.25 -37.25
N LEU A 180 -7.26 16.36 -37.34
CA LEU A 180 -7.56 17.46 -38.26
C LEU A 180 -7.36 17.03 -39.73
N LYS A 181 -6.27 16.33 -40.06
CA LYS A 181 -6.03 15.78 -41.40
C LYS A 181 -7.05 14.74 -41.81
N SER A 182 -7.51 13.88 -40.90
CA SER A 182 -8.57 12.91 -41.16
C SER A 182 -9.94 13.58 -41.26
N LYS A 183 -10.23 14.61 -40.46
CA LYS A 183 -11.40 15.46 -40.65
C LYS A 183 -11.37 16.17 -42.00
N ILE A 184 -10.22 16.71 -42.40
CA ILE A 184 -10.03 17.28 -43.74
C ILE A 184 -10.23 16.19 -44.80
N LYS A 185 -9.62 15.00 -44.66
CA LYS A 185 -9.76 13.87 -45.60
C LYS A 185 -11.19 13.31 -45.66
N PHE A 186 -11.93 13.36 -44.57
CA PHE A 186 -13.34 12.93 -44.48
C PHE A 186 -14.28 13.98 -45.06
N VAL A 187 -14.00 15.27 -44.83
CA VAL A 187 -14.76 16.40 -45.39
C VAL A 187 -14.51 16.59 -46.88
N PHE A 188 -13.28 16.32 -47.35
CA PHE A 188 -12.89 16.54 -48.75
C PHE A 188 -12.77 15.27 -49.60
N GLY A 189 -13.01 14.08 -49.03
CA GLY A 189 -12.86 12.82 -49.75
C GLY A 189 -11.40 12.52 -50.08
N GLY A 190 -10.96 11.29 -49.85
CA GLY A 190 -9.57 10.91 -50.11
C GLY A 190 -9.19 10.98 -51.58
N HIS A 191 -8.53 12.06 -52.00
CA HIS A 191 -7.62 12.07 -53.13
C HIS A 191 -6.30 12.70 -52.71
N GLU A 192 -5.28 11.85 -52.51
CA GLU A 192 -3.92 12.29 -52.83
C GLU A 192 -3.87 12.36 -54.36
N SER A 193 -3.90 13.56 -54.91
CA SER A 193 -3.50 13.82 -56.30
C SER A 193 -2.85 15.19 -56.37
N GLU A 194 -1.68 15.23 -56.99
CA GLU A 194 -0.79 16.38 -57.21
C GLU A 194 -1.38 17.50 -58.11
N ASP A 195 -2.69 17.72 -58.13
CA ASP A 195 -3.37 18.62 -59.07
C ASP A 195 -4.10 19.77 -58.36
N GLU A 196 -3.34 20.75 -57.85
CA GLU A 196 -3.87 22.07 -57.43
C GLU A 196 -4.32 22.95 -58.63
N THR A 197 -4.26 22.45 -59.86
CA THR A 197 -4.40 23.27 -61.08
C THR A 197 -5.81 23.30 -61.71
N ASP A 198 -6.76 22.47 -61.29
CA ASP A 198 -8.07 22.37 -61.96
C ASP A 198 -9.16 23.31 -61.41
N ILE A 199 -9.21 23.59 -60.10
CA ILE A 199 -10.23 24.49 -59.52
C ILE A 199 -9.97 25.95 -59.89
N MET A 200 -8.70 26.36 -59.91
CA MET A 200 -8.27 27.68 -60.36
C MET A 200 -8.71 27.92 -61.81
N ARG A 201 -8.45 26.96 -62.71
CA ARG A 201 -8.87 27.04 -64.12
C ARG A 201 -10.38 27.03 -64.30
N PHE A 202 -11.11 26.25 -63.50
CA PHE A 202 -12.58 26.22 -63.55
C PHE A 202 -13.19 27.56 -63.13
N LEU A 203 -12.68 28.17 -62.06
CA LEU A 203 -13.20 29.44 -61.55
C LEU A 203 -12.82 30.64 -62.42
N GLU A 204 -11.61 30.64 -63.01
CA GLU A 204 -11.23 31.63 -64.03
C GLU A 204 -12.10 31.52 -65.29
N LYS A 205 -12.51 30.31 -65.69
CA LYS A 205 -13.41 30.08 -66.83
C LYS A 205 -14.84 30.60 -66.58
N GLU A 206 -15.31 30.56 -65.34
CA GLU A 206 -16.58 31.14 -64.89
C GLU A 206 -16.45 32.63 -64.51
N GLY A 207 -15.31 33.26 -64.80
CA GLY A 207 -15.07 34.70 -64.58
C GLY A 207 -14.86 35.11 -63.12
N VAL A 208 -14.64 34.15 -62.21
CA VAL A 208 -14.46 34.39 -60.76
C VAL A 208 -12.98 34.35 -60.42
N SER A 209 -12.42 35.51 -60.06
CA SER A 209 -11.01 35.59 -59.63
C SER A 209 -10.78 34.90 -58.28
N PHE A 210 -9.72 34.09 -58.18
CA PHE A 210 -9.42 33.26 -57.01
C PHE A 210 -8.75 34.06 -55.88
N ASN A 211 -9.46 35.07 -55.39
CA ASN A 211 -9.09 35.87 -54.23
C ASN A 211 -10.35 36.28 -53.46
N SER A 212 -10.16 36.76 -52.23
CA SER A 212 -11.26 37.12 -51.33
C SER A 212 -12.21 38.19 -51.91
N PHE A 213 -11.72 39.03 -52.82
CA PHE A 213 -12.54 40.02 -53.52
C PHE A 213 -13.38 39.37 -54.64
N GLY A 214 -12.80 38.50 -55.47
CA GLY A 214 -13.50 37.79 -56.54
C GLY A 214 -14.60 36.86 -56.05
N PHE A 215 -14.36 36.13 -54.95
CA PHE A 215 -15.41 35.33 -54.31
C PHE A 215 -16.54 36.18 -53.73
N ARG A 216 -16.22 37.34 -53.15
CA ARG A 216 -17.22 38.26 -52.62
C ARG A 216 -18.10 38.82 -53.74
N GLN A 217 -17.50 39.19 -54.85
CA GLN A 217 -18.21 39.69 -56.02
C GLN A 217 -19.13 38.63 -56.63
N ALA A 218 -18.65 37.38 -56.79
CA ALA A 218 -19.47 36.27 -57.27
C ALA A 218 -20.65 35.94 -56.33
N PHE A 219 -20.45 36.09 -55.02
CA PHE A 219 -21.50 35.89 -54.02
C PHE A 219 -22.54 37.02 -54.05
N ASP A 220 -22.11 38.26 -54.20
CA ASP A 220 -23.03 39.40 -54.35
C ASP A 220 -23.85 39.29 -55.65
N ASP A 221 -23.25 38.85 -56.76
CA ASP A 221 -23.96 38.57 -58.01
C ASP A 221 -24.97 37.42 -57.88
N LEU A 222 -24.64 36.38 -57.09
CA LEU A 222 -25.59 35.32 -56.77
C LEU A 222 -26.76 35.86 -55.94
N LYS A 223 -26.48 36.70 -54.94
CA LYS A 223 -27.50 37.33 -54.09
C LYS A 223 -28.46 38.20 -54.90
N ILE A 224 -27.93 38.96 -55.87
CA ILE A 224 -28.75 39.76 -56.79
C ILE A 224 -29.60 38.85 -57.68
N ARG A 225 -29.03 37.79 -58.26
CA ARG A 225 -29.80 36.83 -59.09
C ARG A 225 -30.91 36.13 -58.33
N VAL A 226 -30.63 35.69 -57.10
CA VAL A 226 -31.63 35.07 -56.22
C VAL A 226 -32.70 36.10 -55.88
N LYS A 227 -32.32 37.34 -55.54
CA LYS A 227 -33.28 38.42 -55.31
C LYS A 227 -34.15 38.67 -56.53
N ASP A 228 -33.58 38.72 -57.73
CA ASP A 228 -34.34 38.89 -58.98
C ASP A 228 -35.31 37.73 -59.20
N ILE A 229 -34.87 36.48 -59.07
CA ILE A 229 -35.74 35.30 -59.19
C ILE A 229 -36.92 35.39 -58.20
N PHE A 230 -36.65 35.72 -56.94
CA PHE A 230 -37.71 35.91 -55.95
C PHE A 230 -38.61 37.10 -56.29
N SER A 231 -38.05 38.19 -56.81
CA SER A 231 -38.82 39.36 -57.26
C SER A 231 -39.74 39.01 -58.43
N THR A 232 -39.25 38.24 -59.40
CA THR A 232 -40.03 37.75 -60.55
C THR A 232 -41.16 36.82 -60.09
N ILE A 233 -40.87 35.88 -59.19
CA ILE A 233 -41.89 34.98 -58.62
C ILE A 233 -42.95 35.74 -57.81
N LEU A 234 -42.56 36.78 -57.08
CA LEU A 234 -43.47 37.61 -56.29
C LEU A 234 -44.32 38.53 -57.17
N LEU A 235 -43.77 39.05 -58.26
CA LEU A 235 -44.47 39.82 -59.30
C LEU A 235 -45.50 38.95 -60.06
N GLU A 236 -45.14 37.72 -60.43
CA GLU A 236 -46.07 36.76 -61.08
C GLU A 236 -47.24 36.35 -60.18
N ARG A 237 -47.08 36.43 -58.86
CA ARG A 237 -48.10 36.04 -57.87
C ARG A 237 -48.87 37.21 -57.26
N GLY A 238 -48.62 38.44 -57.71
CA GLY A 238 -49.37 39.63 -57.30
C GLY A 238 -49.21 40.04 -55.84
N ILE A 239 -48.11 39.64 -55.19
CA ILE A 239 -47.85 39.97 -53.77
C ILE A 239 -46.87 41.14 -53.75
N VAL A 240 -47.41 42.36 -53.84
CA VAL A 240 -46.65 43.61 -53.69
C VAL A 240 -46.96 44.18 -52.30
N GLU A 241 -45.88 44.57 -51.61
CA GLU A 241 -45.85 45.34 -50.35
C GLU A 241 -46.25 44.61 -49.05
N ALA A 242 -45.24 44.23 -48.27
CA ALA A 242 -45.04 44.75 -46.90
C ALA A 242 -43.92 43.98 -46.16
N LEU A 243 -42.65 44.26 -46.50
CA LEU A 243 -41.53 44.02 -45.58
C LEU A 243 -40.50 45.15 -45.72
N THR A 244 -40.87 46.34 -45.26
CA THR A 244 -39.90 47.36 -44.84
C THR A 244 -40.24 47.76 -43.40
N PRO A 245 -39.36 47.50 -42.41
CA PRO A 245 -39.41 48.23 -41.15
C PRO A 245 -38.95 49.68 -41.37
N PRO A 246 -39.57 50.69 -40.72
CA PRO A 246 -39.07 52.06 -40.70
C PRO A 246 -37.78 52.15 -39.87
N SER A 247 -36.87 52.99 -40.34
CA SER A 247 -35.66 53.44 -39.67
C SER A 247 -35.97 54.42 -38.53
N ASP A 248 -35.02 54.54 -37.59
CA ASP A 248 -34.86 55.55 -36.53
C ASP A 248 -35.28 55.02 -35.14
N THR A 249 -34.37 54.60 -34.25
CA THR A 249 -33.28 55.39 -33.65
C THR A 249 -32.16 54.48 -33.09
N LEU A 250 -30.96 55.05 -33.04
CA LEU A 250 -29.63 54.47 -32.85
C LEU A 250 -29.27 53.97 -31.43
N ASP A 251 -28.24 53.10 -31.43
CA ASP A 251 -27.16 52.91 -30.46
C ASP A 251 -27.27 51.93 -29.28
N ASN A 252 -26.21 51.10 -29.22
CA ASN A 252 -25.67 50.24 -28.17
C ASN A 252 -26.29 48.84 -27.93
N GLY A 253 -25.57 47.83 -28.45
CA GLY A 253 -25.36 46.54 -27.79
C GLY A 253 -26.40 45.44 -28.07
N ILE A 254 -26.03 44.48 -28.93
CA ILE A 254 -25.85 43.05 -28.60
C ILE A 254 -25.22 42.36 -29.82
N ASP A 255 -24.12 41.67 -29.56
CA ASP A 255 -23.33 40.87 -30.49
C ASP A 255 -24.03 39.52 -30.75
N ALA A 256 -24.55 39.31 -31.96
CA ALA A 256 -25.25 38.08 -32.36
C ALA A 256 -24.32 36.95 -32.84
N SER A 257 -23.01 37.05 -32.59
CA SER A 257 -22.10 35.90 -32.76
C SER A 257 -22.41 34.73 -31.81
N GLU A 258 -23.21 34.94 -30.75
CA GLU A 258 -23.79 33.88 -29.91
C GLU A 258 -24.89 33.03 -30.59
N TYR A 259 -25.45 33.42 -31.74
CA TYR A 259 -26.56 32.69 -32.37
C TYR A 259 -26.20 31.94 -33.66
N LYS A 260 -24.95 32.03 -34.13
CA LYS A 260 -24.48 31.30 -35.32
C LYS A 260 -24.36 29.76 -35.16
N PRO A 261 -24.20 29.19 -33.95
CA PRO A 261 -24.33 27.73 -33.76
C PRO A 261 -25.79 27.25 -33.77
N LEU A 262 -26.78 28.12 -33.54
CA LEU A 262 -28.21 27.77 -33.49
C LEU A 262 -28.85 27.59 -34.88
N ALA A 263 -28.29 28.21 -35.93
CA ALA A 263 -28.81 28.09 -37.30
C ALA A 263 -28.59 26.70 -37.94
N VAL A 264 -27.66 25.89 -37.41
CA VAL A 264 -27.39 24.52 -37.90
C VAL A 264 -28.23 23.47 -37.13
N LEU A 265 -28.80 23.81 -35.98
CA LEU A 265 -29.65 22.92 -35.17
C LEU A 265 -31.14 22.93 -35.58
N LEU A 266 -31.57 23.81 -36.48
CA LEU A 266 -32.99 24.11 -36.71
C LEU A 266 -33.56 23.63 -38.06
N THR A 267 -33.03 22.57 -38.68
CA THR A 267 -33.40 22.22 -40.07
C THR A 267 -34.23 20.94 -40.26
N LYS A 268 -34.62 20.23 -39.19
CA LYS A 268 -35.62 19.13 -39.32
C LYS A 268 -36.79 19.28 -38.36
N GLU A 269 -36.51 19.65 -37.12
CA GLU A 269 -37.53 19.87 -36.09
C GLU A 269 -38.31 21.17 -36.32
N LEU A 270 -37.65 22.23 -36.79
CA LEU A 270 -38.32 23.49 -37.13
C LEU A 270 -39.16 23.37 -38.40
N ILE A 271 -38.73 22.56 -39.38
CA ILE A 271 -39.53 22.26 -40.58
C ILE A 271 -40.79 21.47 -40.18
N ASN A 272 -40.66 20.48 -39.30
CA ASN A 272 -41.81 19.75 -38.75
C ASN A 272 -42.75 20.66 -37.93
N TYR A 273 -42.20 21.60 -37.17
CA TYR A 273 -42.98 22.61 -36.44
C TYR A 273 -43.69 23.60 -37.38
N MET A 274 -43.05 24.00 -38.48
CA MET A 274 -43.66 24.90 -39.47
C MET A 274 -44.73 24.21 -40.31
N ILE A 275 -44.54 22.94 -40.68
CA ILE A 275 -45.58 22.11 -41.33
C ILE A 275 -46.79 21.97 -40.40
N TRP A 276 -46.55 21.67 -39.12
CA TRP A 276 -47.60 21.61 -38.09
C TRP A 276 -48.34 22.95 -37.89
N LYS A 277 -47.61 24.08 -37.87
CA LYS A 277 -48.18 25.43 -37.71
C LYS A 277 -48.96 25.90 -38.94
N PHE A 278 -48.58 25.45 -40.13
CA PHE A 278 -49.26 25.76 -41.40
C PHE A 278 -50.56 24.96 -41.58
N GLU A 279 -50.64 23.74 -41.03
CA GLU A 279 -51.83 22.88 -41.08
C GLU A 279 -52.91 23.24 -40.04
N CYS A 280 -52.54 23.90 -38.94
CA CYS A 280 -53.46 24.33 -37.90
C CYS A 280 -53.84 25.81 -38.08
N GLY A 281 -54.85 26.06 -38.93
CA GLY A 281 -55.52 27.35 -39.02
C GLY A 281 -56.05 27.85 -37.67
N GLN A 282 -56.06 29.17 -37.49
CA GLN A 282 -56.25 29.89 -36.23
C GLN A 282 -57.47 29.44 -35.41
N GLY A 283 -57.20 28.89 -34.23
CA GLY A 283 -58.15 28.67 -33.15
C GLY A 283 -57.39 28.25 -31.88
N SER A 284 -57.51 29.06 -30.82
CA SER A 284 -56.94 28.89 -29.47
C SER A 284 -56.73 27.42 -29.02
N ILE A 285 -55.48 27.03 -28.70
CA ILE A 285 -55.18 25.77 -27.99
C ILE A 285 -54.25 26.09 -26.83
N SER A 286 -54.81 26.05 -25.63
CA SER A 286 -54.12 26.04 -24.35
C SER A 286 -53.30 24.76 -24.14
N ASP A 287 -52.35 24.83 -23.21
CA ASP A 287 -51.50 23.75 -22.66
C ASP A 287 -52.28 22.48 -22.22
N ARG A 288 -52.81 21.71 -23.17
CA ARG A 288 -53.58 20.46 -22.92
C ARG A 288 -52.98 19.19 -23.53
N LYS A 289 -51.87 19.25 -24.28
CA LYS A 289 -51.36 18.08 -25.03
C LYS A 289 -50.12 17.39 -24.47
N GLN A 290 -49.68 17.75 -23.26
CA GLN A 290 -48.67 16.99 -22.50
C GLN A 290 -49.25 16.11 -21.38
N SER A 291 -50.58 16.17 -21.16
CA SER A 291 -51.37 15.25 -20.33
C SER A 291 -51.75 13.94 -21.06
N ASP A 292 -51.51 13.83 -22.36
CA ASP A 292 -52.20 12.89 -23.26
C ASP A 292 -51.59 11.47 -23.40
N ALA A 293 -50.52 11.08 -22.70
CA ALA A 293 -50.00 9.70 -22.79
C ALA A 293 -50.24 8.87 -21.51
N ARG A 294 -50.22 9.51 -20.34
CA ARG A 294 -50.51 8.89 -19.03
C ARG A 294 -51.97 8.45 -18.90
N ASP A 295 -52.85 9.11 -19.62
CA ASP A 295 -54.28 8.82 -19.64
C ASP A 295 -54.62 7.51 -20.38
N TYR A 296 -53.72 7.02 -21.24
CA TYR A 296 -53.99 5.90 -22.14
C TYR A 296 -53.02 4.72 -21.95
N PHE A 297 -51.80 4.97 -21.47
CA PHE A 297 -50.79 3.94 -21.28
C PHE A 297 -50.41 3.79 -19.81
N THR A 298 -50.40 2.55 -19.35
CA THR A 298 -49.79 2.17 -18.07
C THR A 298 -48.52 1.38 -18.35
N ILE A 299 -47.52 1.56 -17.48
CA ILE A 299 -46.24 0.90 -17.57
C ILE A 299 -46.06 -0.09 -16.41
N SER A 300 -45.56 -1.27 -16.72
CA SER A 300 -45.17 -2.27 -15.73
C SER A 300 -43.75 -2.72 -16.00
N VAL A 301 -42.91 -2.67 -14.97
CA VAL A 301 -41.52 -3.16 -15.02
C VAL A 301 -41.48 -4.48 -14.24
N SER A 302 -40.73 -5.46 -14.73
CA SER A 302 -40.55 -6.74 -14.02
C SER A 302 -39.79 -6.56 -12.71
N ASP A 303 -39.97 -7.47 -11.74
CA ASP A 303 -39.33 -7.40 -10.42
C ASP A 303 -37.79 -7.38 -10.49
N ASN A 304 -37.23 -8.01 -11.52
CA ASN A 304 -35.78 -8.01 -11.80
C ASN A 304 -35.31 -6.78 -12.59
N MET A 305 -36.20 -5.83 -12.87
CA MET A 305 -35.94 -4.57 -13.59
C MET A 305 -35.38 -4.72 -15.02
N LEU A 306 -35.39 -5.94 -15.57
CA LEU A 306 -34.85 -6.23 -16.90
C LEU A 306 -35.85 -6.03 -18.03
N ASN A 307 -37.15 -6.04 -17.78
CA ASN A 307 -38.16 -5.90 -18.82
C ASN A 307 -39.15 -4.82 -18.45
N ALA A 308 -39.47 -3.94 -19.40
CA ALA A 308 -40.55 -2.99 -19.28
C ALA A 308 -41.63 -3.26 -20.31
N TYR A 309 -42.87 -3.19 -19.86
CA TYR A 309 -44.05 -3.39 -20.68
C TYR A 309 -44.96 -2.18 -20.61
N ILE A 310 -45.52 -1.77 -21.74
CA ILE A 310 -46.66 -0.85 -21.77
C ILE A 310 -47.93 -1.62 -22.13
N TYR A 311 -49.06 -1.16 -21.60
CA TYR A 311 -50.38 -1.64 -22.00
C TYR A 311 -51.39 -0.50 -21.98
N LEU A 312 -52.47 -0.69 -22.73
CA LEU A 312 -53.56 0.28 -22.81
C LEU A 312 -54.41 0.22 -21.53
N THR A 313 -54.79 1.38 -21.00
CA THR A 313 -55.76 1.46 -19.91
C THR A 313 -57.15 1.12 -20.46
N LEU A 314 -57.80 0.11 -19.88
CA LEU A 314 -59.02 -0.56 -20.39
C LEU A 314 -60.27 0.33 -20.59
N GLU A 315 -60.21 1.62 -20.26
CA GLU A 315 -61.34 2.56 -20.35
C GLU A 315 -61.18 3.66 -21.42
N LYS A 316 -60.05 3.74 -22.14
CA LYS A 316 -59.81 4.75 -23.18
C LYS A 316 -59.05 4.20 -24.40
N ASP A 317 -59.66 4.29 -25.58
CA ASP A 317 -58.95 4.09 -26.85
C ASP A 317 -57.86 5.15 -27.04
N SER A 318 -56.66 4.73 -27.48
CA SER A 318 -55.63 5.68 -27.87
C SER A 318 -56.08 6.46 -29.12
N PRO A 319 -56.06 7.81 -29.11
CA PRO A 319 -56.48 8.59 -30.26
C PRO A 319 -55.53 8.36 -31.46
N LYS A 320 -56.02 8.54 -32.69
CA LYS A 320 -55.22 8.44 -33.93
C LYS A 320 -54.03 9.41 -33.99
N THR A 321 -53.94 10.32 -33.03
CA THR A 321 -52.90 11.34 -32.88
C THR A 321 -51.71 10.89 -32.01
N VAL A 322 -51.76 9.72 -31.36
CA VAL A 322 -50.62 9.19 -30.59
C VAL A 322 -49.52 8.75 -31.54
N THR A 323 -48.31 9.29 -31.36
CA THR A 323 -47.13 8.95 -32.16
C THR A 323 -46.12 8.15 -31.32
N ALA A 324 -45.22 7.42 -32.00
CA ALA A 324 -44.12 6.72 -31.30
C ALA A 324 -43.27 7.69 -30.47
N TYR A 325 -43.03 8.91 -30.95
CA TYR A 325 -42.40 9.98 -30.19
C TYR A 325 -43.09 10.28 -28.85
N MET A 326 -44.43 10.30 -28.80
CA MET A 326 -45.17 10.49 -27.54
C MET A 326 -44.96 9.32 -26.57
N VAL A 327 -44.86 8.09 -27.08
CA VAL A 327 -44.56 6.89 -26.29
C VAL A 327 -43.12 6.93 -25.77
N GLU A 328 -42.14 7.28 -26.60
CA GLU A 328 -40.75 7.45 -26.16
C GLU A 328 -40.61 8.52 -25.07
N GLN A 329 -41.27 9.68 -25.24
CA GLN A 329 -41.30 10.74 -24.22
C GLN A 329 -41.97 10.25 -22.92
N PHE A 330 -42.99 9.40 -23.02
CA PHE A 330 -43.62 8.76 -21.87
C PHE A 330 -42.70 7.75 -21.17
N LEU A 331 -41.94 6.94 -21.91
CA LEU A 331 -40.94 6.02 -21.37
C LEU A 331 -39.83 6.77 -20.64
N HIS A 332 -39.31 7.84 -21.25
CA HIS A 332 -38.25 8.67 -20.67
C HIS A 332 -38.73 9.38 -19.37
N LYS A 333 -39.98 9.86 -19.33
CA LYS A 333 -40.59 10.41 -18.10
C LYS A 333 -40.78 9.39 -16.98
N ASN A 334 -40.88 8.09 -17.32
CA ASN A 334 -40.91 6.99 -16.36
C ASN A 334 -39.51 6.40 -16.08
N ALA A 335 -38.46 7.15 -16.46
CA ALA A 335 -37.05 6.81 -16.28
C ALA A 335 -36.63 5.52 -17.00
N ILE A 336 -37.30 5.15 -18.10
CA ILE A 336 -36.87 4.05 -18.97
C ILE A 336 -36.10 4.65 -20.13
N VAL A 337 -34.82 4.32 -20.19
CA VAL A 337 -33.85 4.97 -21.08
C VAL A 337 -32.95 3.98 -21.80
N PHE A 338 -32.97 2.70 -21.41
CA PHE A 338 -32.08 1.68 -21.93
C PHE A 338 -32.86 0.52 -22.56
N GLY A 339 -32.41 0.09 -23.74
CA GLY A 339 -32.97 -1.07 -24.43
C GLY A 339 -34.36 -0.88 -25.03
N ILE A 340 -34.75 0.37 -25.35
CA ILE A 340 -36.06 0.72 -25.88
C ILE A 340 -36.29 0.05 -27.25
N ALA A 341 -37.48 -0.50 -27.46
CA ALA A 341 -37.89 -1.16 -28.69
C ALA A 341 -37.87 -0.17 -29.87
N GLU A 342 -37.59 -0.69 -31.07
CA GLU A 342 -37.53 0.15 -32.25
C GLU A 342 -38.86 0.87 -32.52
N ASP A 343 -38.70 2.08 -33.02
CA ASP A 343 -39.74 3.02 -33.38
C ASP A 343 -40.79 2.43 -34.36
N SER A 344 -40.36 1.47 -35.21
CA SER A 344 -41.19 0.66 -36.10
C SER A 344 -42.17 -0.25 -35.34
N VAL A 345 -41.69 -0.97 -34.32
CA VAL A 345 -42.45 -1.89 -33.47
C VAL A 345 -43.49 -1.13 -32.66
N ILE A 346 -43.11 0.04 -32.13
CA ILE A 346 -44.02 0.92 -31.38
C ILE A 346 -45.14 1.43 -32.31
N ARG A 347 -44.81 1.86 -33.54
CA ARG A 347 -45.82 2.30 -34.52
C ARG A 347 -46.77 1.19 -34.94
N GLU A 348 -46.26 -0.02 -35.17
CA GLU A 348 -47.06 -1.18 -35.54
C GLU A 348 -48.03 -1.57 -34.42
N TRP A 349 -47.58 -1.54 -33.15
CA TRP A 349 -48.43 -1.81 -32.01
C TRP A 349 -49.52 -0.75 -31.80
N ILE A 350 -49.21 0.54 -32.03
CA ILE A 350 -50.19 1.65 -31.96
C ILE A 350 -51.24 1.55 -33.08
N SER A 351 -50.81 1.19 -34.29
CA SER A 351 -51.65 1.17 -35.51
C SER A 351 -52.40 -0.14 -35.74
N GLY A 352 -51.95 -1.25 -35.13
CA GLY A 352 -52.52 -2.58 -35.30
C GLY A 352 -53.86 -2.79 -34.59
N SER A 353 -54.63 -3.76 -35.09
CA SER A 353 -55.92 -4.21 -34.53
C SER A 353 -55.80 -5.04 -33.25
N SER A 354 -54.59 -5.33 -32.76
CA SER A 354 -54.32 -6.13 -31.54
C SER A 354 -54.36 -5.28 -30.27
N ARG A 355 -55.41 -4.47 -30.11
CA ARG A 355 -55.60 -3.56 -28.96
C ARG A 355 -56.19 -4.26 -27.72
N ASP A 356 -56.72 -5.46 -27.88
CA ASP A 356 -57.33 -6.22 -26.79
C ASP A 356 -56.28 -6.86 -25.88
N GLY A 357 -55.96 -6.17 -24.77
CA GLY A 357 -55.35 -6.75 -23.58
C GLY A 357 -53.90 -7.23 -23.67
N LYS A 358 -53.20 -7.04 -24.80
CA LYS A 358 -51.80 -7.45 -24.98
C LYS A 358 -50.81 -6.37 -24.52
N LYS A 359 -49.92 -6.75 -23.61
CA LYS A 359 -48.77 -5.94 -23.17
C LYS A 359 -47.69 -5.92 -24.27
N LEU A 360 -47.15 -4.74 -24.59
CA LEU A 360 -46.00 -4.58 -25.48
C LEU A 360 -44.72 -4.53 -24.63
N LEU A 361 -43.74 -5.37 -24.93
CA LEU A 361 -42.38 -5.25 -24.40
C LEU A 361 -41.70 -4.05 -25.06
N VAL A 362 -41.50 -2.99 -24.29
CA VAL A 362 -41.01 -1.69 -24.78
C VAL A 362 -39.56 -1.43 -24.45
N ALA A 363 -38.99 -2.12 -23.46
CA ALA A 363 -37.58 -2.02 -23.16
C ALA A 363 -37.04 -3.33 -22.58
N VAL A 364 -35.83 -3.70 -23.00
CA VAL A 364 -35.11 -4.88 -22.53
C VAL A 364 -33.73 -4.47 -22.03
N GLY A 365 -33.52 -4.63 -20.73
CA GLY A 365 -32.23 -4.46 -20.07
C GLY A 365 -31.24 -5.57 -20.46
N LYS A 366 -29.97 -5.32 -20.16
CA LYS A 366 -28.89 -6.31 -20.33
C LYS A 366 -28.76 -7.12 -19.03
N PRO A 367 -29.05 -8.44 -19.03
CA PRO A 367 -28.91 -9.24 -17.82
C PRO A 367 -27.45 -9.29 -17.33
N PRO A 368 -27.21 -9.30 -16.00
CA PRO A 368 -25.88 -9.52 -15.46
C PRO A 368 -25.39 -10.94 -15.75
N VAL A 369 -24.07 -11.09 -15.91
CA VAL A 369 -23.41 -12.40 -15.98
C VAL A 369 -22.83 -12.70 -14.61
N ALA A 370 -23.30 -13.78 -13.99
CA ALA A 370 -22.82 -14.20 -12.67
C ALA A 370 -21.31 -14.49 -12.69
N ALA A 371 -20.63 -14.15 -11.59
CA ALA A 371 -19.24 -14.52 -11.39
C ALA A 371 -19.13 -16.03 -11.11
N ILE A 372 -17.99 -16.62 -11.45
CA ILE A 372 -17.67 -18.01 -11.14
C ILE A 372 -16.62 -17.99 -10.03
N ASP A 373 -16.94 -18.57 -8.88
CA ASP A 373 -16.02 -18.68 -7.77
C ASP A 373 -14.82 -19.56 -8.11
N GLY A 374 -13.68 -19.25 -7.49
CA GLY A 374 -12.51 -20.11 -7.56
C GLY A 374 -12.71 -21.36 -6.71
N GLU A 375 -12.08 -22.46 -7.10
CA GLU A 375 -12.15 -23.73 -6.38
C GLU A 375 -10.75 -24.29 -6.15
N VAL A 376 -10.49 -24.87 -4.97
CA VAL A 376 -9.25 -25.61 -4.72
C VAL A 376 -9.55 -27.09 -4.65
N HIS A 377 -8.92 -27.85 -5.53
CA HIS A 377 -8.94 -29.30 -5.52
C HIS A 377 -7.72 -29.82 -4.76
N TYR A 378 -7.95 -30.67 -3.75
CA TYR A 378 -6.89 -31.30 -2.94
C TYR A 378 -6.72 -32.76 -3.35
N TYR A 379 -5.49 -33.17 -3.61
CA TYR A 379 -5.13 -34.53 -4.04
C TYR A 379 -4.73 -35.45 -2.86
N PHE A 380 -5.01 -35.01 -1.64
CA PHE A 380 -4.87 -35.80 -0.42
C PHE A 380 -6.17 -35.73 0.37
N ALA A 381 -6.45 -36.74 1.19
CA ALA A 381 -7.59 -36.69 2.08
C ALA A 381 -7.47 -35.47 3.00
N THR A 382 -8.50 -34.63 3.08
CA THR A 382 -8.49 -33.45 3.96
C THR A 382 -9.12 -33.71 5.33
N SER A 383 -9.79 -34.87 5.50
CA SER A 383 -10.58 -35.24 6.67
C SER A 383 -10.29 -36.67 7.18
N PHE A 384 -9.02 -37.06 7.25
CA PHE A 384 -8.60 -38.40 7.68
C PHE A 384 -8.26 -38.52 9.18
N ARG A 385 -8.09 -37.39 9.89
CA ARG A 385 -7.61 -37.39 11.27
C ARG A 385 -8.74 -37.73 12.25
N ARG A 386 -8.80 -38.99 12.68
CA ARG A 386 -9.44 -39.36 13.95
C ARG A 386 -8.38 -39.20 15.05
N ALA A 387 -8.75 -38.61 16.19
CA ALA A 387 -7.86 -38.51 17.36
C ALA A 387 -7.35 -39.90 17.82
N GLY A 388 -8.07 -40.96 17.45
CA GLY A 388 -7.84 -42.37 17.77
C GLY A 388 -9.19 -43.03 17.99
N ARG A 389 -9.21 -44.31 18.35
CA ARG A 389 -10.44 -44.95 18.83
C ARG A 389 -10.68 -44.56 20.28
N ILE A 390 -11.85 -44.02 20.59
CA ILE A 390 -12.25 -43.81 21.98
C ILE A 390 -12.66 -45.16 22.56
N ASN A 391 -11.93 -45.63 23.56
CA ASN A 391 -12.24 -46.86 24.28
C ASN A 391 -13.46 -46.66 25.18
N SER A 392 -14.08 -47.76 25.61
CA SER A 392 -15.26 -47.74 26.49
C SER A 392 -14.99 -47.09 27.86
N ASP A 393 -13.73 -47.02 28.30
CA ASP A 393 -13.28 -46.35 29.53
C ASP A 393 -12.93 -44.85 29.31
N GLY A 394 -13.10 -44.35 28.07
CA GLY A 394 -12.79 -42.99 27.66
C GLY A 394 -11.32 -42.74 27.34
N THR A 395 -10.42 -43.71 27.49
CA THR A 395 -9.05 -43.54 26.98
C THR A 395 -9.07 -43.52 25.45
N ILE A 396 -8.28 -42.65 24.83
CA ILE A 396 -8.08 -42.72 23.38
C ILE A 396 -6.97 -43.71 23.11
N ASP A 397 -7.28 -44.77 22.36
CA ASP A 397 -6.25 -45.57 21.72
C ASP A 397 -5.69 -44.80 20.51
N PHE A 398 -4.62 -44.07 20.77
CA PHE A 398 -3.88 -43.30 19.77
C PHE A 398 -3.17 -44.20 18.74
N LYS A 399 -3.19 -45.53 18.89
CA LYS A 399 -2.63 -46.48 17.92
C LYS A 399 -3.61 -46.76 16.78
N GLU A 400 -4.92 -46.56 16.98
CA GLU A 400 -5.96 -46.79 15.98
C GLU A 400 -6.44 -45.46 15.34
N ARG A 401 -5.53 -44.69 14.73
CA ARG A 401 -5.83 -43.37 14.11
C ARG A 401 -6.30 -43.45 12.64
N GLY A 402 -6.30 -44.64 12.04
CA GLY A 402 -6.50 -44.82 10.59
C GLY A 402 -5.21 -44.67 9.78
N GLU A 403 -5.28 -44.85 8.46
CA GLU A 403 -4.13 -44.63 7.58
C GLU A 403 -3.79 -43.14 7.49
N VAL A 404 -2.58 -42.78 7.90
CA VAL A 404 -2.06 -41.42 7.76
C VAL A 404 -1.58 -41.24 6.32
N PRO A 405 -2.14 -40.31 5.54
CA PRO A 405 -1.66 -40.03 4.19
C PRO A 405 -0.20 -39.59 4.28
N HIS A 406 0.63 -40.21 3.45
CA HIS A 406 2.05 -39.91 3.36
C HIS A 406 2.37 -39.59 1.91
N VAL A 407 3.05 -38.46 1.69
CA VAL A 407 3.41 -37.99 0.36
C VAL A 407 4.93 -38.01 0.20
N LYS A 408 5.38 -38.37 -0.99
CA LYS A 408 6.79 -38.24 -1.40
C LYS A 408 7.08 -36.80 -1.78
N GLU A 409 8.35 -36.47 -1.93
CA GLU A 409 8.81 -35.21 -2.52
C GLU A 409 8.34 -35.10 -3.98
N ASP A 410 8.10 -33.87 -4.44
CA ASP A 410 7.67 -33.50 -5.80
C ASP A 410 6.30 -34.03 -6.26
N VAL A 411 5.39 -34.30 -5.32
CA VAL A 411 4.01 -34.70 -5.59
C VAL A 411 3.10 -33.47 -5.59
N VAL A 412 2.13 -33.43 -6.53
CA VAL A 412 1.08 -32.39 -6.53
C VAL A 412 0.12 -32.64 -5.37
N LEU A 413 -0.03 -31.65 -4.50
CA LEU A 413 -0.89 -31.72 -3.31
C LEU A 413 -2.23 -31.04 -3.52
N ALA A 414 -2.25 -29.93 -4.25
CA ALA A 414 -3.46 -29.18 -4.52
C ALA A 414 -3.35 -28.36 -5.80
N SER A 415 -4.48 -28.09 -6.44
CA SER A 415 -4.62 -27.22 -7.60
C SER A 415 -5.79 -26.27 -7.44
N LYS A 416 -5.60 -25.01 -7.84
CA LYS A 416 -6.59 -23.95 -7.78
C LYS A 416 -7.11 -23.61 -9.16
N ILE A 417 -8.43 -23.63 -9.31
CA ILE A 417 -9.18 -23.05 -10.41
C ILE A 417 -9.41 -21.58 -10.05
N LEU A 418 -8.95 -20.68 -10.91
CA LEU A 418 -9.06 -19.24 -10.66
C LEU A 418 -10.50 -18.75 -10.80
N PRO A 419 -10.94 -17.81 -9.95
CA PRO A 419 -12.25 -17.18 -10.10
C PRO A 419 -12.35 -16.42 -11.43
N VAL A 420 -13.55 -16.41 -12.01
CA VAL A 420 -13.88 -15.63 -13.21
C VAL A 420 -14.82 -14.49 -12.79
N PRO A 421 -14.44 -13.21 -13.00
CA PRO A 421 -15.30 -12.10 -12.66
C PRO A 421 -16.57 -12.12 -13.50
N GLY A 422 -17.70 -11.82 -12.86
CA GLY A 422 -18.96 -11.60 -13.55
C GLY A 422 -18.95 -10.27 -14.32
N ALA A 423 -19.95 -10.08 -15.16
CA ALA A 423 -20.15 -8.81 -15.88
C ALA A 423 -21.43 -8.14 -15.37
N PRO A 424 -21.37 -6.87 -14.95
CA PRO A 424 -22.56 -6.15 -14.51
C PRO A 424 -23.59 -6.05 -15.63
N GLY A 425 -24.86 -6.14 -15.22
CA GLY A 425 -26.00 -5.92 -16.11
C GLY A 425 -26.35 -4.44 -16.19
N ILE A 426 -27.32 -4.11 -17.05
CA ILE A 426 -27.90 -2.77 -17.14
C ILE A 426 -29.42 -2.94 -17.13
N ASP A 427 -30.10 -2.35 -16.16
CA ASP A 427 -31.57 -2.41 -16.10
C ASP A 427 -32.22 -1.50 -17.17
N VAL A 428 -33.54 -1.58 -17.33
CA VAL A 428 -34.27 -0.74 -18.31
C VAL A 428 -34.20 0.77 -18.01
N LYS A 429 -33.78 1.14 -16.78
CA LYS A 429 -33.60 2.52 -16.34
C LYS A 429 -32.17 3.03 -16.54
N GLY A 430 -31.29 2.22 -17.13
CA GLY A 430 -29.89 2.57 -17.35
C GLY A 430 -29.01 2.48 -16.10
N MET A 431 -29.52 1.88 -15.02
CA MET A 431 -28.77 1.64 -13.80
C MET A 431 -28.00 0.31 -13.90
N GLU A 432 -26.78 0.30 -13.38
CA GLU A 432 -25.95 -0.90 -13.32
C GLU A 432 -26.56 -1.92 -12.35
N ILE A 433 -26.69 -3.18 -12.79
CA ILE A 433 -27.07 -4.30 -11.93
C ILE A 433 -25.77 -4.94 -11.44
N PRO A 434 -25.36 -4.68 -10.18
CA PRO A 434 -24.08 -5.15 -9.68
C PRO A 434 -24.07 -6.67 -9.60
N VAL A 435 -22.89 -7.26 -9.83
CA VAL A 435 -22.63 -8.69 -9.63
C VAL A 435 -21.71 -8.83 -8.44
N ALA A 436 -21.94 -9.87 -7.63
CA ALA A 436 -21.04 -10.19 -6.53
C ALA A 436 -19.63 -10.50 -7.07
N ASP A 437 -18.61 -9.99 -6.40
CA ASP A 437 -17.23 -10.39 -6.70
C ASP A 437 -17.08 -11.90 -6.50
N PRO A 438 -16.37 -12.61 -7.39
CA PRO A 438 -16.14 -14.03 -7.21
C PRO A 438 -15.31 -14.29 -5.95
N VAL A 439 -15.63 -15.37 -5.25
CA VAL A 439 -14.87 -15.82 -4.09
C VAL A 439 -13.55 -16.41 -4.57
N ASP A 440 -12.44 -15.81 -4.15
CA ASP A 440 -11.12 -16.39 -4.36
C ASP A 440 -10.71 -17.19 -3.11
N PRO A 441 -10.69 -18.53 -3.16
CA PRO A 441 -10.38 -19.34 -1.98
C PRO A 441 -8.91 -19.14 -1.57
N ALA A 442 -8.70 -19.09 -0.26
CA ALA A 442 -7.36 -19.03 0.32
C ALA A 442 -6.55 -20.24 -0.13
N PHE A 443 -5.34 -19.99 -0.63
CA PHE A 443 -4.49 -20.99 -1.25
C PHE A 443 -3.04 -20.60 -1.03
N SER A 444 -2.41 -21.24 -0.03
CA SER A 444 -1.09 -20.86 0.47
C SER A 444 -0.20 -22.09 0.61
N ALA A 445 1.07 -21.97 0.22
CA ALA A 445 2.09 -22.99 0.44
C ALA A 445 2.78 -22.76 1.80
N GLY A 446 2.71 -23.74 2.68
CA GLY A 446 3.37 -23.78 3.99
C GLY A 446 4.66 -24.61 3.99
N SER A 447 5.11 -25.01 5.19
CA SER A 447 6.31 -25.84 5.35
C SER A 447 6.24 -27.13 4.53
N GLY A 448 7.38 -27.54 3.97
CA GLY A 448 7.48 -28.75 3.14
C GLY A 448 6.75 -28.67 1.80
N THR A 449 6.35 -27.47 1.34
CA THR A 449 5.65 -27.27 0.06
C THR A 449 6.18 -26.07 -0.73
N ARG A 450 5.86 -26.02 -2.02
CA ARG A 450 6.14 -24.90 -2.92
C ARG A 450 5.02 -24.70 -3.93
N PHE A 451 4.93 -23.51 -4.49
CA PHE A 451 4.09 -23.24 -5.65
C PHE A 451 4.78 -23.59 -6.97
N ASN A 452 3.99 -23.79 -8.03
CA ASN A 452 4.46 -23.59 -9.41
C ASN A 452 4.63 -22.09 -9.73
N GLU A 453 5.23 -21.79 -10.88
CA GLU A 453 5.46 -20.42 -11.37
C GLU A 453 4.17 -19.58 -11.38
N ASP A 454 3.05 -20.18 -11.81
CA ASP A 454 1.74 -19.51 -11.92
C ASP A 454 0.97 -19.42 -10.58
N LYS A 455 1.47 -20.01 -9.48
CA LYS A 455 0.79 -20.11 -8.17
C LYS A 455 -0.60 -20.77 -8.21
N THR A 456 -0.84 -21.65 -9.18
CA THR A 456 -2.07 -22.42 -9.34
C THR A 456 -1.98 -23.84 -8.80
N LYS A 457 -0.78 -24.34 -8.50
CA LYS A 457 -0.54 -25.69 -7.96
C LYS A 457 0.47 -25.66 -6.82
N ILE A 458 0.27 -26.53 -5.85
CA ILE A 458 1.19 -26.74 -4.72
C ILE A 458 1.82 -28.13 -4.84
N PHE A 459 3.14 -28.19 -4.72
CA PHE A 459 3.96 -29.39 -4.75
C PHE A 459 4.65 -29.61 -3.40
N SER A 460 4.84 -30.87 -3.01
CA SER A 460 5.69 -31.20 -1.85
C SER A 460 7.17 -30.95 -2.17
N THR A 461 7.92 -30.40 -1.22
CA THR A 461 9.40 -30.28 -1.27
C THR A 461 10.09 -31.26 -0.34
N THR A 462 9.33 -31.97 0.48
CA THR A 462 9.84 -33.00 1.39
C THR A 462 8.84 -34.13 1.50
N GLN A 463 9.31 -35.33 1.85
CA GLN A 463 8.42 -36.42 2.25
C GLN A 463 7.84 -36.19 3.66
N GLY A 464 6.58 -36.57 3.87
CA GLY A 464 5.90 -36.38 5.15
C GLY A 464 4.37 -36.49 5.06
N GLU A 465 3.68 -36.02 6.11
CA GLU A 465 2.22 -36.00 6.17
C GLU A 465 1.67 -34.67 5.62
N PRO A 466 0.81 -34.67 4.59
CA PRO A 466 0.18 -33.46 4.11
C PRO A 466 -0.88 -32.96 5.11
N HIS A 467 -0.92 -31.66 5.35
CA HIS A 467 -1.87 -31.01 6.26
C HIS A 467 -2.44 -29.75 5.63
N LEU A 468 -3.75 -29.57 5.78
CA LEU A 468 -4.49 -28.38 5.39
C LEU A 468 -4.98 -27.67 6.66
N ASP A 469 -4.57 -26.42 6.87
CA ASP A 469 -5.09 -25.60 7.95
C ASP A 469 -6.39 -24.87 7.55
N VAL A 470 -7.11 -24.31 8.53
CA VAL A 470 -8.37 -23.58 8.32
C VAL A 470 -8.20 -22.33 7.45
N MET A 471 -6.98 -21.80 7.37
CA MET A 471 -6.61 -20.63 6.55
C MET A 471 -6.28 -21.02 5.09
N GLY A 472 -6.38 -22.29 4.70
CA GLY A 472 -6.06 -22.73 3.35
C GLY A 472 -4.55 -22.91 3.09
N VAL A 473 -3.75 -23.03 4.15
CA VAL A 473 -2.32 -23.34 4.06
C VAL A 473 -2.13 -24.84 3.92
N VAL A 474 -1.52 -25.27 2.81
CA VAL A 474 -1.12 -26.65 2.56
C VAL A 474 0.33 -26.82 2.99
N SER A 475 0.62 -27.81 3.83
CA SER A 475 1.96 -28.13 4.33
C SER A 475 2.24 -29.63 4.23
N VAL A 476 3.52 -30.02 4.21
CA VAL A 476 3.95 -31.42 4.37
C VAL A 476 4.89 -31.50 5.56
N ASN A 477 4.45 -32.26 6.56
CA ASN A 477 5.00 -32.21 7.90
C ASN A 477 5.78 -33.48 8.23
N LYS A 478 6.95 -33.28 8.83
CA LYS A 478 7.72 -34.35 9.46
C LYS A 478 7.18 -34.60 10.86
N GLU A 479 7.40 -35.79 11.38
CA GLU A 479 7.06 -36.15 12.75
C GLU A 479 8.31 -36.09 13.63
N PHE A 480 8.18 -35.46 14.79
CA PHE A 480 9.24 -35.34 15.79
C PHE A 480 8.75 -35.84 17.14
N GLN A 481 9.41 -36.86 17.67
CA GLN A 481 9.06 -37.45 18.96
C GLN A 481 10.07 -37.04 20.03
N ILE A 482 9.56 -36.53 21.14
CA ILE A 482 10.36 -36.16 22.31
C ILE A 482 10.39 -37.35 23.28
N LYS A 483 11.57 -37.63 23.83
CA LYS A 483 11.75 -38.68 24.84
C LYS A 483 11.41 -38.12 26.22
N GLY A 484 10.14 -38.16 26.61
CA GLY A 484 9.68 -37.75 27.94
C GLY A 484 8.89 -36.43 27.93
N ASP A 485 9.17 -35.58 28.91
CA ASP A 485 8.49 -34.31 29.16
C ASP A 485 9.14 -33.15 28.38
N VAL A 486 8.38 -32.09 28.16
CA VAL A 486 8.93 -30.80 27.69
C VAL A 486 9.16 -29.93 28.91
N GLY A 487 10.43 -29.69 29.22
CA GLY A 487 10.88 -28.97 30.41
C GLY A 487 12.26 -28.36 30.21
N PHE A 488 13.01 -28.15 31.30
CA PHE A 488 14.34 -27.53 31.24
C PHE A 488 15.34 -28.31 30.39
N GLU A 489 15.19 -29.63 30.29
CA GLU A 489 16.06 -30.50 29.48
C GLU A 489 15.81 -30.36 27.98
N THR A 490 14.59 -30.04 27.57
CA THR A 490 14.21 -29.90 26.15
C THR A 490 14.21 -28.45 25.68
N GLY A 491 13.86 -27.52 26.57
CA GLY A 491 13.60 -26.12 26.22
C GLY A 491 12.28 -25.90 25.47
N ASN A 492 12.12 -24.69 24.93
CA ASN A 492 10.99 -24.33 24.08
C ASN A 492 11.07 -25.08 22.73
N ILE A 493 9.92 -25.46 22.21
CA ILE A 493 9.83 -26.19 20.93
C ILE A 493 9.33 -25.24 19.86
N ASN A 494 10.09 -25.13 18.77
CA ASN A 494 9.65 -24.50 17.54
C ASN A 494 9.99 -25.45 16.39
N PHE A 495 9.00 -26.21 15.93
CA PHE A 495 9.18 -27.26 14.94
C PHE A 495 8.13 -27.19 13.85
N ASP A 496 8.56 -27.06 12.59
CA ASP A 496 7.68 -26.97 11.43
C ASP A 496 7.18 -28.36 10.99
N GLY A 497 6.50 -29.05 11.91
CA GLY A 497 5.91 -30.37 11.69
C GLY A 497 5.08 -30.86 12.89
N ASN A 498 4.75 -32.14 12.92
CA ASN A 498 4.01 -32.76 14.02
C ASN A 498 4.96 -33.08 15.18
N VAL A 499 4.51 -32.83 16.42
CA VAL A 499 5.27 -33.14 17.63
C VAL A 499 4.51 -34.12 18.50
N ILE A 500 5.18 -35.20 18.90
CA ILE A 500 4.68 -36.16 19.88
C ILE A 500 5.49 -36.03 21.16
N VAL A 501 4.79 -35.71 22.25
CA VAL A 501 5.29 -35.65 23.61
C VAL A 501 4.59 -36.75 24.41
N PRO A 502 5.20 -37.92 24.60
CA PRO A 502 4.63 -38.98 25.45
C PRO A 502 4.44 -38.55 26.91
N GLY A 503 5.18 -37.52 27.34
CA GLY A 503 5.11 -36.91 28.66
C GLY A 503 4.29 -35.62 28.73
N THR A 504 4.56 -34.84 29.76
CA THR A 504 3.88 -33.58 30.08
C THR A 504 4.62 -32.39 29.50
N VAL A 505 3.88 -31.40 28.99
CA VAL A 505 4.43 -30.08 28.68
C VAL A 505 4.38 -29.20 29.93
N GLN A 506 5.54 -28.89 30.49
CA GLN A 506 5.67 -28.23 31.79
C GLN A 506 5.46 -26.71 31.73
N GLU A 507 5.30 -26.10 32.91
CA GLU A 507 4.97 -24.68 33.04
C GLU A 507 6.07 -23.77 32.52
N GLY A 508 5.66 -22.67 31.88
CA GLY A 508 6.58 -21.64 31.39
C GLY A 508 7.22 -21.94 30.03
N PHE A 509 7.02 -23.14 29.49
CA PHE A 509 7.51 -23.53 28.17
C PHE A 509 6.53 -23.18 27.07
N LYS A 510 7.07 -22.94 25.87
CA LYS A 510 6.30 -22.65 24.66
C LYS A 510 6.50 -23.75 23.63
N VAL A 511 5.40 -24.18 23.03
CA VAL A 511 5.39 -25.19 21.98
C VAL A 511 4.69 -24.62 20.75
N LYS A 512 5.47 -24.44 19.67
CA LYS A 512 5.00 -24.04 18.35
C LYS A 512 5.24 -25.16 17.36
N CYS A 513 4.17 -25.72 16.80
CA CYS A 513 4.24 -26.82 15.84
C CYS A 513 2.96 -26.93 15.00
N VAL A 514 2.91 -27.87 14.06
CA VAL A 514 1.68 -28.08 13.28
C VAL A 514 0.64 -28.84 14.07
N SER A 515 0.97 -29.98 14.66
CA SER A 515 0.04 -30.74 15.50
C SER A 515 0.76 -31.32 16.69
N LEU A 516 0.10 -31.31 17.84
CA LEU A 516 0.71 -31.73 19.09
C LEU A 516 -0.09 -32.89 19.68
N THR A 517 0.59 -34.00 19.95
CA THR A 517 0.07 -35.06 20.82
C THR A 517 0.84 -35.01 22.13
N ALA A 518 0.16 -34.81 23.25
CA ALA A 518 0.76 -34.75 24.58
C ALA A 518 0.03 -35.66 25.57
N LYS A 519 0.69 -36.07 26.66
CA LYS A 519 0.00 -36.71 27.78
C LYS A 519 -0.82 -35.68 28.55
N GLU A 520 -0.20 -34.58 28.94
CA GLU A 520 -0.80 -33.51 29.74
C GLU A 520 -0.13 -32.18 29.43
N ILE A 521 -0.86 -31.08 29.60
CA ILE A 521 -0.31 -29.72 29.48
C ILE A 521 -0.51 -29.04 30.82
N CYS A 522 0.58 -28.51 31.39
CA CYS A 522 0.58 -27.83 32.67
C CYS A 522 1.29 -26.47 32.52
N GLY A 523 0.57 -25.35 32.62
CA GLY A 523 1.20 -24.01 32.66
C GLY A 523 1.90 -23.54 31.37
N ALA A 524 1.76 -24.27 30.26
CA ALA A 524 2.48 -24.01 29.01
C ALA A 524 1.72 -23.07 28.06
N GLN A 525 2.45 -22.48 27.10
CA GLN A 525 1.86 -21.75 25.97
C GLN A 525 1.94 -22.61 24.70
N ILE A 526 0.81 -22.75 24.01
CA ILE A 526 0.70 -23.59 22.83
C ILE A 526 0.15 -22.78 21.67
N ASP A 527 0.84 -22.87 20.54
CA ASP A 527 0.45 -22.22 19.28
C ASP A 527 0.60 -23.23 18.13
N ILE A 528 -0.52 -23.76 17.65
CA ILE A 528 -0.51 -24.82 16.63
C ILE A 528 -1.50 -24.57 15.49
N SER A 529 -1.12 -24.99 14.28
CA SER A 529 -1.94 -24.81 13.07
C SER A 529 -2.89 -25.97 12.77
N GLY A 530 -2.71 -27.11 13.41
CA GLY A 530 -3.51 -28.31 13.26
C GLY A 530 -4.14 -28.70 14.60
N ASP A 531 -4.25 -30.00 14.87
CA ASP A 531 -5.01 -30.52 16.01
C ASP A 531 -4.17 -30.65 17.28
N LEU A 532 -4.83 -30.43 18.43
CA LEU A 532 -4.26 -30.67 19.76
C LEU A 532 -4.91 -31.92 20.37
N ASN A 533 -4.11 -32.97 20.58
CA ASN A 533 -4.56 -34.20 21.20
C ASN A 533 -3.87 -34.39 22.56
N VAL A 534 -4.65 -34.29 23.63
CA VAL A 534 -4.16 -34.47 25.00
C VAL A 534 -4.84 -35.68 25.62
N SER A 535 -4.02 -36.61 26.10
CA SER A 535 -4.49 -37.89 26.67
C SER A 535 -5.20 -37.68 28.02
N MET A 536 -4.63 -36.83 28.86
CA MET A 536 -5.16 -36.36 30.13
C MET A 536 -5.75 -34.96 29.94
N GLY A 537 -5.27 -33.92 30.62
CA GLY A 537 -5.90 -32.61 30.54
C GLY A 537 -4.98 -31.43 30.30
N ILE A 538 -5.64 -30.28 30.28
CA ILE A 538 -5.01 -28.97 30.11
C ILE A 538 -5.24 -28.21 31.41
N ILE A 539 -4.15 -27.92 32.13
CA ILE A 539 -4.17 -27.30 33.46
C ILE A 539 -3.31 -26.03 33.42
N ASP A 540 -3.82 -24.96 34.03
CA ASP A 540 -3.10 -23.69 34.24
C ASP A 540 -2.51 -23.06 32.97
N ALA A 541 -3.02 -23.44 31.78
CA ALA A 541 -2.49 -22.99 30.51
C ALA A 541 -2.98 -21.58 30.20
N LYS A 542 -2.05 -20.61 30.26
CA LYS A 542 -2.36 -19.18 30.07
C LYS A 542 -2.91 -18.87 28.68
N LEU A 543 -2.45 -19.57 27.65
CA LEU A 543 -2.90 -19.36 26.28
C LEU A 543 -2.63 -20.60 25.42
N VAL A 544 -3.70 -21.20 24.91
CA VAL A 544 -3.67 -22.32 23.96
C VAL A 544 -4.40 -21.87 22.70
N ASN A 545 -3.64 -21.59 21.63
CA ASN A 545 -4.17 -21.22 20.32
C ASN A 545 -4.06 -22.42 19.38
N VAL A 546 -5.19 -22.88 18.85
CA VAL A 546 -5.27 -24.08 18.02
C VAL A 546 -6.10 -23.79 16.79
N LYS A 547 -5.54 -23.90 15.58
CA LYS A 547 -6.35 -23.77 14.36
C LYS A 547 -7.16 -25.03 14.03
N GLY A 548 -6.83 -26.19 14.57
CA GLY A 548 -7.61 -27.43 14.41
C GLY A 548 -8.58 -27.72 15.56
N ASN A 549 -8.85 -29.00 15.75
CA ASN A 549 -9.68 -29.52 16.84
C ASN A 549 -8.85 -29.78 18.10
N ILE A 550 -9.52 -29.78 19.25
CA ILE A 550 -8.92 -30.07 20.55
C ILE A 550 -9.62 -31.25 21.18
N HIS A 551 -8.84 -32.24 21.61
CA HIS A 551 -9.31 -33.32 22.46
C HIS A 551 -8.56 -33.32 23.79
N ALA A 552 -9.31 -33.35 24.90
CA ALA A 552 -8.76 -33.51 26.25
C ALA A 552 -9.74 -34.28 27.16
N LYS A 553 -9.23 -34.89 28.22
CA LYS A 553 -10.04 -35.52 29.27
C LYS A 553 -10.64 -34.47 30.22
N TYR A 554 -9.86 -33.46 30.60
CA TYR A 554 -10.30 -32.36 31.47
C TYR A 554 -9.58 -31.05 31.11
N VAL A 555 -10.23 -29.91 31.40
CA VAL A 555 -9.67 -28.57 31.22
C VAL A 555 -9.89 -27.78 32.50
N ARG A 556 -8.82 -27.22 33.08
CA ARG A 556 -8.85 -26.50 34.36
C ARG A 556 -8.03 -25.22 34.28
N ASN A 557 -8.58 -24.11 34.81
CA ASN A 557 -7.89 -22.82 34.93
C ASN A 557 -7.11 -22.41 33.67
N SER A 558 -7.71 -22.59 32.49
CA SER A 558 -7.01 -22.45 31.20
C SER A 558 -7.75 -21.51 30.25
N THR A 559 -6.99 -20.83 29.39
CA THR A 559 -7.55 -20.01 28.30
C THR A 559 -7.27 -20.67 26.95
N ILE A 560 -8.34 -21.01 26.22
CA ILE A 560 -8.26 -21.76 24.96
C ILE A 560 -8.97 -20.97 23.86
N ASN A 561 -8.30 -20.83 22.72
CA ASN A 561 -8.84 -20.28 21.48
C ASN A 561 -8.71 -21.34 20.39
N ALA A 562 -9.82 -21.72 19.76
CA ALA A 562 -9.77 -22.66 18.65
C ALA A 562 -10.68 -22.32 17.48
N PHE A 563 -10.22 -22.65 16.27
CA PHE A 563 -11.08 -22.60 15.08
C PHE A 563 -11.95 -23.86 14.94
N GLY A 564 -11.48 -25.00 15.44
CA GLY A 564 -12.20 -26.28 15.40
C GLY A 564 -13.06 -26.54 16.64
N ASP A 565 -13.45 -27.80 16.78
CA ASP A 565 -14.27 -28.30 17.88
C ASP A 565 -13.42 -28.61 19.12
N LEU A 566 -13.99 -28.39 20.30
CA LEU A 566 -13.42 -28.83 21.57
C LEU A 566 -14.22 -30.02 22.11
N THR A 567 -13.54 -31.15 22.29
CA THR A 567 -14.12 -32.34 22.93
C THR A 567 -13.46 -32.58 24.28
N VAL A 568 -14.25 -32.48 25.35
CA VAL A 568 -13.82 -32.71 26.73
C VAL A 568 -14.65 -33.82 27.36
N GLN A 569 -14.00 -34.80 27.96
CA GLN A 569 -14.71 -36.00 28.45
C GLN A 569 -15.33 -35.83 29.84
N LYS A 570 -14.56 -35.28 30.80
CA LYS A 570 -14.94 -35.24 32.22
C LYS A 570 -15.37 -33.87 32.68
N GLU A 571 -14.53 -32.85 32.57
CA GLU A 571 -14.83 -31.57 33.21
C GLU A 571 -14.12 -30.37 32.58
N ILE A 572 -14.79 -29.23 32.65
CA ILE A 572 -14.27 -27.90 32.31
C ILE A 572 -14.49 -27.00 33.54
N ILE A 573 -13.41 -26.54 34.15
CA ILE A 573 -13.47 -25.81 35.43
C ILE A 573 -12.64 -24.53 35.34
N ASP A 574 -13.18 -23.41 35.84
CA ASP A 574 -12.50 -22.11 35.94
C ASP A 574 -11.80 -21.66 34.64
N SER A 575 -12.36 -22.03 33.49
CA SER A 575 -11.70 -21.88 32.20
C SER A 575 -12.42 -20.89 31.30
N THR A 576 -11.65 -20.26 30.41
CA THR A 576 -12.15 -19.31 29.42
C THR A 576 -11.88 -19.85 28.02
N ILE A 577 -12.93 -20.20 27.28
CA ILE A 577 -12.83 -20.95 26.02
C ILE A 577 -13.60 -20.24 24.91
N TYR A 578 -12.94 -20.01 23.77
CA TYR A 578 -13.53 -19.39 22.58
C TYR A 578 -13.33 -20.26 21.35
N LEU A 579 -14.43 -20.67 20.72
CA LEU A 579 -14.44 -21.66 19.64
C LEU A 579 -15.24 -21.13 18.44
N SER A 580 -14.64 -21.28 17.25
CA SER A 580 -15.35 -21.14 15.98
C SER A 580 -16.10 -22.41 15.58
N GLY A 581 -15.86 -23.52 16.30
CA GLY A 581 -16.57 -24.81 16.19
C GLY A 581 -17.60 -25.04 17.30
N ALA A 582 -17.82 -26.31 17.64
CA ALA A 582 -18.71 -26.78 18.70
C ALA A 582 -17.93 -27.17 19.97
N CYS A 583 -18.59 -27.10 21.13
CA CYS A 583 -18.07 -27.66 22.38
C CYS A 583 -18.85 -28.92 22.77
N ASN A 584 -18.15 -30.04 22.92
CA ASN A 584 -18.72 -31.34 23.27
C ASN A 584 -18.21 -31.80 24.65
N ASN A 585 -19.09 -31.74 25.66
CA ASN A 585 -18.87 -32.23 27.02
C ASN A 585 -20.10 -33.01 27.54
N GLU A 586 -20.71 -33.84 26.69
CA GLU A 586 -22.00 -34.51 26.93
C GLU A 586 -22.05 -35.36 28.21
N SER A 587 -20.94 -35.99 28.61
CA SER A 587 -20.83 -36.81 29.82
C SER A 587 -20.27 -36.09 31.03
N GLY A 588 -19.81 -34.85 30.85
CA GLY A 588 -18.99 -34.13 31.81
C GLY A 588 -19.71 -33.04 32.58
N ILE A 589 -18.92 -32.23 33.29
CA ILE A 589 -19.40 -31.11 34.13
C ILE A 589 -18.67 -29.82 33.74
N ILE A 590 -19.42 -28.72 33.58
CA ILE A 590 -18.89 -27.38 33.37
C ILE A 590 -19.12 -26.54 34.64
N LEU A 591 -18.06 -26.00 35.24
CA LEU A 591 -18.10 -25.23 36.48
C LEU A 591 -17.37 -23.89 36.31
N ASN A 592 -17.99 -22.80 36.80
CA ASN A 592 -17.45 -21.43 36.83
C ASN A 592 -16.64 -21.02 35.58
N SER A 593 -17.11 -21.39 34.39
CA SER A 593 -16.37 -21.21 33.14
C SER A 593 -17.09 -20.26 32.20
N THR A 594 -16.32 -19.56 31.37
CA THR A 594 -16.83 -18.74 30.27
C THR A 594 -16.55 -19.46 28.96
N LEU A 595 -17.58 -19.86 28.23
CA LEU A 595 -17.44 -20.65 27.02
C LEU A 595 -18.26 -20.05 25.89
N SER A 596 -17.64 -19.90 24.72
CA SER A 596 -18.24 -19.36 23.52
C SER A 596 -18.02 -20.32 22.36
N ALA A 597 -19.11 -20.76 21.71
CA ALA A 597 -19.05 -21.69 20.58
C ALA A 597 -20.05 -21.31 19.48
N LYS A 598 -19.55 -21.14 18.27
CA LYS A 598 -20.37 -20.80 17.10
C LYS A 598 -21.33 -21.93 16.71
N LEU A 599 -20.91 -23.19 16.80
CA LEU A 599 -21.71 -24.36 16.41
C LEU A 599 -22.43 -25.02 17.59
N GLY A 600 -22.62 -24.27 18.68
CA GLY A 600 -23.38 -24.71 19.85
C GLY A 600 -22.54 -25.46 20.87
N ILE A 601 -23.18 -25.74 22.00
CA ILE A 601 -22.55 -26.38 23.17
C ILE A 601 -23.40 -27.57 23.59
N LYS A 602 -22.75 -28.71 23.82
CA LYS A 602 -23.37 -29.87 24.44
C LYS A 602 -22.67 -30.15 25.76
N ALA A 603 -23.43 -30.24 26.84
CA ALA A 603 -22.89 -30.44 28.18
C ALA A 603 -23.71 -31.47 28.97
N GLY A 604 -23.04 -32.20 29.85
CA GLY A 604 -23.69 -33.11 30.79
C GLY A 604 -24.38 -32.34 31.90
N THR A 605 -23.57 -31.84 32.83
CA THR A 605 -24.00 -30.99 33.92
C THR A 605 -23.36 -29.61 33.79
N VAL A 606 -24.12 -28.54 34.05
CA VAL A 606 -23.61 -27.16 34.08
C VAL A 606 -23.93 -26.53 35.42
N GLY A 607 -22.88 -26.07 36.11
CA GLY A 607 -22.97 -25.46 37.43
C GLY A 607 -23.07 -26.47 38.58
N SER A 608 -22.90 -25.94 39.78
CA SER A 608 -23.07 -26.62 41.07
C SER A 608 -23.67 -25.62 42.06
N GLU A 609 -24.31 -26.10 43.13
CA GLU A 609 -24.85 -25.24 44.21
C GLU A 609 -23.77 -24.48 44.98
N SER A 610 -22.55 -25.02 45.04
CA SER A 610 -21.43 -24.48 45.81
C SER A 610 -20.47 -23.58 45.03
N VAL A 611 -20.68 -23.42 43.72
CA VAL A 611 -19.69 -22.82 42.79
C VAL A 611 -20.34 -21.70 41.96
N GLY A 612 -19.56 -20.69 41.57
CA GLY A 612 -20.01 -19.56 40.73
C GLY A 612 -20.65 -19.99 39.41
N SER A 613 -21.54 -19.14 38.88
CA SER A 613 -22.29 -19.46 37.67
C SER A 613 -21.47 -19.34 36.39
N SER A 614 -21.71 -20.24 35.45
CA SER A 614 -21.03 -20.25 34.14
C SER A 614 -21.70 -19.29 33.16
N VAL A 615 -20.90 -18.79 32.20
CA VAL A 615 -21.37 -17.96 31.09
C VAL A 615 -21.21 -18.75 29.79
N LEU A 616 -22.32 -19.12 29.16
CA LEU A 616 -22.34 -19.93 27.95
C LEU A 616 -22.88 -19.11 26.78
N THR A 617 -22.05 -18.84 25.79
CA THR A 617 -22.40 -18.13 24.56
C THR A 617 -22.53 -19.12 23.40
N VAL A 618 -23.70 -19.17 22.75
CA VAL A 618 -23.98 -20.08 21.63
C VAL A 618 -24.33 -19.31 20.36
N GLY A 619 -23.87 -19.80 19.21
CA GLY A 619 -24.19 -19.19 17.90
C GLY A 619 -23.44 -17.89 17.60
N VAL A 620 -22.41 -17.56 18.40
CA VAL A 620 -21.55 -16.39 18.19
C VAL A 620 -20.10 -16.86 18.16
N ASP A 621 -19.35 -16.38 17.17
CA ASP A 621 -17.92 -16.69 17.02
C ASP A 621 -17.06 -15.61 17.70
N GLU A 622 -17.01 -15.64 19.02
CA GLU A 622 -16.26 -14.65 19.80
C GLU A 622 -14.75 -14.77 19.59
N HIS A 623 -14.26 -15.94 19.19
CA HIS A 623 -12.87 -16.14 18.81
C HIS A 623 -12.51 -15.28 17.57
N LEU A 624 -13.28 -15.42 16.49
CA LEU A 624 -13.08 -14.62 15.28
C LEU A 624 -13.25 -13.12 15.52
N ILE A 625 -14.27 -12.72 16.29
CA ILE A 625 -14.52 -11.30 16.61
C ILE A 625 -13.28 -10.69 17.27
N ARG A 626 -12.75 -11.34 18.32
CA ARG A 626 -11.57 -10.85 19.03
C ARG A 626 -10.31 -10.82 18.16
N MET A 627 -10.16 -11.79 17.26
CA MET A 627 -9.05 -11.82 16.31
C MET A 627 -9.15 -10.68 15.29
N LYS A 628 -10.34 -10.43 14.74
CA LYS A 628 -10.60 -9.29 13.85
C LYS A 628 -10.34 -7.95 14.54
N ASP A 629 -10.82 -7.76 15.77
CA ASP A 629 -10.61 -6.54 16.54
C ASP A 629 -9.12 -6.26 16.78
N LYS A 630 -8.34 -7.32 17.07
CA LYS A 630 -6.88 -7.21 17.26
C LYS A 630 -6.18 -6.81 15.95
N ILE A 631 -6.52 -7.46 14.85
CA ILE A 631 -5.97 -7.14 13.53
C ILE A 631 -6.32 -5.70 13.14
N GLN A 632 -7.58 -5.29 13.33
CA GLN A 632 -8.04 -3.95 13.02
C GLN A 632 -7.36 -2.89 13.89
N SER A 633 -7.13 -3.18 15.18
CA SER A 633 -6.35 -2.31 16.07
C SER A 633 -4.89 -2.16 15.64
N ASN A 634 -4.27 -3.24 15.14
CA ASN A 634 -2.92 -3.17 14.58
C ASN A 634 -2.88 -2.34 13.28
N ILE A 635 -3.88 -2.48 12.42
CA ILE A 635 -3.99 -1.69 11.18
C ILE A 635 -4.16 -0.20 11.52
N THR A 636 -5.03 0.15 12.48
CA THR A 636 -5.23 1.55 12.88
C THR A 636 -3.97 2.15 13.50
N TYR A 637 -3.26 1.38 14.33
CA TYR A 637 -1.96 1.77 14.90
C TYR A 637 -0.90 1.98 13.81
N ASN A 638 -0.76 1.05 12.86
CA ASN A 638 0.18 1.21 11.75
C ASN A 638 -0.18 2.42 10.88
N ARG A 639 -1.48 2.69 10.66
CA ARG A 639 -1.95 3.86 9.91
C ARG A 639 -1.62 5.18 10.61
N SER A 640 -1.67 5.25 11.95
CA SER A 640 -1.27 6.46 12.68
C SER A 640 0.22 6.74 12.53
N ILE A 641 1.07 5.72 12.67
CA ILE A 641 2.52 5.83 12.45
C ILE A 641 2.82 6.25 11.00
N LEU A 642 2.13 5.66 10.01
CA LEU A 642 2.30 6.03 8.61
C LEU A 642 1.95 7.50 8.36
N LYS A 643 0.91 8.03 9.00
CA LYS A 643 0.52 9.44 8.90
C LYS A 643 1.59 10.36 9.49
N GLU A 644 2.13 10.01 10.65
CA GLU A 644 3.21 10.74 11.33
C GLU A 644 4.49 10.76 10.47
N LEU A 645 4.97 9.59 10.04
CA LEU A 645 6.16 9.47 9.19
C LEU A 645 6.01 10.23 7.87
N LYS A 646 4.83 10.16 7.23
CA LYS A 646 4.57 10.92 5.98
C LYS A 646 4.60 12.43 6.24
N SER A 647 4.05 12.90 7.36
CA SER A 647 4.11 14.32 7.77
C SER A 647 5.55 14.79 8.03
N GLU A 648 6.33 14.01 8.76
CA GLU A 648 7.75 14.31 9.01
C GLU A 648 8.54 14.41 7.70
N ILE A 649 8.36 13.45 6.78
CA ILE A 649 9.00 13.48 5.47
C ILE A 649 8.62 14.75 4.69
N THR A 650 7.35 15.18 4.73
CA THR A 650 6.94 16.42 4.06
C THR A 650 7.64 17.65 4.63
N GLN A 651 7.73 17.78 5.96
CA GLN A 651 8.46 18.87 6.61
C GLN A 651 9.95 18.84 6.27
N MET A 652 10.56 17.66 6.28
CA MET A 652 11.96 17.49 5.91
C MET A 652 12.24 17.88 4.46
N LYS A 653 11.33 17.56 3.53
CA LYS A 653 11.41 17.97 2.12
C LYS A 653 11.28 19.49 1.96
N GLU A 654 10.46 20.16 2.76
CA GLU A 654 10.38 21.62 2.77
C GLU A 654 11.67 22.26 3.27
N VAL A 655 12.26 21.73 4.35
CA VAL A 655 13.56 22.18 4.87
C VAL A 655 14.67 21.95 3.84
N ASP A 656 14.68 20.80 3.16
CA ASP A 656 15.65 20.50 2.09
C ASP A 656 15.53 21.52 0.94
N LYS A 657 14.31 21.86 0.52
CA LYS A 657 14.06 22.87 -0.53
C LYS A 657 14.54 24.27 -0.10
N TRP A 658 14.33 24.63 1.16
CA TRP A 658 14.81 25.89 1.72
C TRP A 658 16.34 25.95 1.78
N LEU A 659 16.99 24.88 2.26
CA LEU A 659 18.45 24.75 2.27
C LEU A 659 19.04 24.83 0.86
N HIS A 660 18.42 24.15 -0.11
CA HIS A 660 18.83 24.21 -1.50
C HIS A 660 18.86 25.65 -2.03
N SER A 661 17.84 26.45 -1.67
CA SER A 661 17.76 27.87 -2.08
C SER A 661 18.90 28.71 -1.49
N ILE A 662 19.27 28.43 -0.23
CA ILE A 662 20.42 29.07 0.44
C ILE A 662 21.74 28.67 -0.23
N VAL A 663 21.91 27.38 -0.53
CA VAL A 663 23.11 26.86 -1.19
C VAL A 663 23.29 27.52 -2.56
N VAL A 664 22.23 27.58 -3.37
CA VAL A 664 22.26 28.24 -4.68
C VAL A 664 22.57 29.73 -4.55
N GLY A 665 21.94 30.43 -3.61
CA GLY A 665 22.20 31.86 -3.38
C GLY A 665 23.64 32.14 -2.95
N ASN A 666 24.21 31.33 -2.06
CA ASN A 666 25.60 31.48 -1.64
C ASN A 666 26.60 31.08 -2.75
N ALA A 667 26.27 30.09 -3.59
CA ALA A 667 27.10 29.71 -4.73
C ALA A 667 27.25 30.89 -5.72
N GLN A 668 26.16 31.59 -6.03
CA GLN A 668 26.21 32.81 -6.84
C GLN A 668 27.10 33.90 -6.22
N ILE A 669 26.99 34.10 -4.90
CA ILE A 669 27.83 35.07 -4.17
C ILE A 669 29.31 34.68 -4.25
N GLN A 670 29.62 33.39 -4.10
CA GLN A 670 30.98 32.86 -4.19
C GLN A 670 31.55 33.06 -5.60
N ASP A 671 30.81 32.68 -6.64
CA ASP A 671 31.22 32.82 -8.04
C ASP A 671 31.49 34.28 -8.40
N HIS A 672 30.56 35.19 -8.06
CA HIS A 672 30.75 36.63 -8.29
C HIS A 672 31.97 37.19 -7.54
N ALA A 673 32.17 36.77 -6.28
CA ALA A 673 33.33 37.22 -5.51
C ALA A 673 34.65 36.70 -6.12
N GLN A 674 34.69 35.46 -6.59
CA GLN A 674 35.87 34.87 -7.23
C GLN A 674 36.19 35.49 -8.60
N LEU A 675 35.16 35.76 -9.43
CA LEU A 675 35.32 36.49 -10.68
C LEU A 675 35.86 37.90 -10.44
N GLY A 676 35.32 38.60 -9.44
CA GLY A 676 35.80 39.93 -9.05
C GLY A 676 37.25 39.91 -8.55
N VAL A 677 37.67 38.86 -7.83
CA VAL A 677 39.08 38.66 -7.46
C VAL A 677 39.95 38.51 -8.70
N ARG A 678 39.57 37.64 -9.66
CA ARG A 678 40.33 37.43 -10.90
C ARG A 678 40.48 38.70 -11.73
N GLU A 679 39.41 39.50 -11.86
CA GLU A 679 39.47 40.77 -12.60
C GLU A 679 40.39 41.79 -11.93
N ILE A 680 40.33 41.90 -10.60
CA ILE A 680 41.18 42.83 -9.85
C ILE A 680 42.63 42.36 -9.86
N GLU A 681 42.90 41.06 -9.80
CA GLU A 681 44.24 40.48 -9.94
C GLU A 681 44.83 40.76 -11.33
N LYS A 682 44.05 40.61 -12.41
CA LYS A 682 44.48 41.03 -13.76
C LYS A 682 44.83 42.52 -13.83
N LYS A 683 44.01 43.39 -13.21
CA LYS A 683 44.28 44.83 -13.14
C LYS A 683 45.53 45.17 -12.31
N ARG A 684 45.79 44.39 -11.26
CA ARG A 684 47.00 44.50 -10.43
C ARG A 684 48.25 44.12 -11.23
N ASP A 685 48.17 43.04 -12.01
CA ASP A 685 49.31 42.52 -12.78
C ASP A 685 49.63 43.40 -14.00
N ALA A 686 48.66 44.18 -14.48
CA ALA A 686 48.83 45.20 -15.53
C ALA A 686 49.43 46.53 -15.03
N LEU A 687 49.58 46.74 -13.71
CA LEU A 687 50.16 47.96 -13.13
C LEU A 687 51.69 47.83 -13.02
N ASP A 688 52.40 48.88 -13.44
CA ASP A 688 53.86 48.92 -13.49
C ASP A 688 54.48 49.00 -12.07
N ARG A 689 55.42 48.11 -11.74
CA ARG A 689 55.92 47.86 -10.37
C ARG A 689 56.60 49.05 -9.67
N LYS A 690 56.81 50.19 -10.34
CA LYS A 690 57.71 51.26 -9.89
C LYS A 690 57.05 52.56 -9.40
N LYS A 691 55.72 52.77 -9.42
CA LYS A 691 55.18 54.10 -9.03
C LYS A 691 54.08 54.22 -7.98
N ASP A 692 53.35 53.19 -7.56
CA ASP A 692 52.23 53.42 -6.62
C ASP A 692 52.02 52.33 -5.56
N ALA A 693 52.84 52.36 -4.51
CA ALA A 693 52.68 51.47 -3.34
C ALA A 693 51.30 51.62 -2.66
N ALA A 694 50.76 52.84 -2.62
CA ALA A 694 49.44 53.12 -2.03
C ALA A 694 48.26 52.55 -2.84
N VAL A 695 48.39 52.45 -4.17
CA VAL A 695 47.36 51.88 -5.05
C VAL A 695 47.38 50.36 -4.97
N LEU A 696 48.57 49.76 -4.92
CA LEU A 696 48.75 48.31 -4.69
C LEU A 696 48.15 47.86 -3.35
N GLN A 697 48.29 48.68 -2.30
CA GLN A 697 47.72 48.37 -0.99
C GLN A 697 46.19 48.42 -1.00
N LYS A 698 45.58 49.44 -1.62
CA LYS A 698 44.12 49.51 -1.81
C LYS A 698 43.57 48.34 -2.63
N ILE A 699 44.30 47.91 -3.67
CA ILE A 699 43.93 46.74 -4.49
C ILE A 699 44.01 45.46 -3.66
N SER A 700 45.08 45.29 -2.86
CA SER A 700 45.26 44.15 -1.96
C SER A 700 44.13 44.05 -0.92
N ASP A 701 43.76 45.16 -0.28
CA ASP A 701 42.65 45.20 0.69
C ASP A 701 41.31 44.79 0.05
N LYS A 702 41.08 45.22 -1.19
CA LYS A 702 39.86 44.90 -1.94
C LYS A 702 39.80 43.41 -2.32
N ILE A 703 40.93 42.83 -2.74
CA ILE A 703 41.08 41.38 -2.96
C ILE A 703 40.82 40.63 -1.65
N GLN A 704 41.39 41.06 -0.53
CA GLN A 704 41.24 40.39 0.76
C GLN A 704 39.78 40.40 1.24
N LYS A 705 39.06 41.52 1.08
CA LYS A 705 37.62 41.61 1.36
C LYS A 705 36.80 40.64 0.49
N LEU A 706 37.07 40.58 -0.82
CA LEU A 706 36.36 39.66 -1.72
C LEU A 706 36.68 38.19 -1.42
N ARG A 707 37.93 37.86 -1.10
CA ARG A 707 38.33 36.52 -0.66
C ARG A 707 37.63 36.12 0.63
N LYS A 708 37.51 37.02 1.61
CA LYS A 708 36.76 36.78 2.85
C LYS A 708 35.27 36.54 2.56
N LYS A 709 34.67 37.30 1.63
CA LYS A 709 33.28 37.10 1.19
C LYS A 709 33.09 35.74 0.52
N ALA A 710 34.00 35.34 -0.37
CA ALA A 710 33.97 34.04 -1.03
C ALA A 710 34.09 32.89 0.00
N LYS A 711 34.99 33.01 0.98
CA LYS A 711 35.17 32.01 2.04
C LYS A 711 33.94 31.84 2.92
N ASN A 712 33.30 32.95 3.34
CA ASN A 712 32.06 32.87 4.13
C ASN A 712 30.91 32.23 3.33
N ALA A 713 30.83 32.47 2.03
CA ALA A 713 29.84 31.83 1.17
C ALA A 713 30.11 30.32 1.04
N GLU A 714 31.37 29.92 0.91
CA GLU A 714 31.81 28.53 0.86
C GLU A 714 31.48 27.76 2.16
N GLU A 715 31.69 28.37 3.32
CA GLU A 715 31.33 27.79 4.62
C GLU A 715 29.82 27.50 4.70
N LYS A 716 28.98 28.47 4.32
CA LYS A 716 27.51 28.30 4.30
C LYS A 716 27.03 27.25 3.30
N ILE A 717 27.69 27.14 2.15
CA ILE A 717 27.39 26.09 1.16
C ILE A 717 27.68 24.71 1.75
N ASN A 718 28.85 24.55 2.39
CA ASN A 718 29.23 23.28 2.99
C ASN A 718 28.27 22.87 4.12
N GLU A 719 27.92 23.79 5.01
CA GLU A 719 26.93 23.56 6.07
C GLU A 719 25.56 23.16 5.49
N GLY A 720 25.08 23.89 4.48
CA GLY A 720 23.83 23.60 3.80
C GLY A 720 23.82 22.19 3.19
N LEU A 721 24.86 21.83 2.45
CA LEU A 721 25.00 20.52 1.80
C LEU A 721 25.12 19.38 2.81
N GLU A 722 25.89 19.55 3.88
CA GLU A 722 25.97 18.54 4.94
C GLU A 722 24.60 18.29 5.59
N ARG A 723 23.83 19.35 5.79
CA ARG A 723 22.46 19.23 6.32
C ARG A 723 21.51 18.58 5.32
N GLN A 724 21.63 18.87 4.02
CA GLN A 724 20.85 18.19 2.98
C GLN A 724 21.18 16.69 2.90
N ASP A 725 22.47 16.32 3.01
CA ASP A 725 22.90 14.92 3.02
C ASP A 725 22.30 14.17 4.24
N GLN A 726 22.27 14.80 5.42
CA GLN A 726 21.61 14.25 6.61
C GLN A 726 20.11 14.05 6.39
N ILE A 727 19.41 15.09 5.94
CA ILE A 727 17.96 15.03 5.66
C ILE A 727 17.64 13.92 4.65
N HIS A 728 18.45 13.77 3.62
CA HIS A 728 18.26 12.73 2.61
C HIS A 728 18.36 11.32 3.22
N ASN A 729 19.36 11.07 4.05
CA ASN A 729 19.53 9.77 4.73
C ASN A 729 18.37 9.48 5.68
N ASP A 730 17.93 10.48 6.45
CA ASP A 730 16.80 10.34 7.37
C ASP A 730 15.49 10.05 6.62
N ILE A 731 15.26 10.71 5.47
CA ILE A 731 14.11 10.42 4.60
C ILE A 731 14.18 8.97 4.11
N LEU A 732 15.34 8.48 3.65
CA LEU A 732 15.49 7.10 3.18
C LEU A 732 15.16 6.07 4.27
N VAL A 733 15.62 6.29 5.50
CA VAL A 733 15.31 5.41 6.64
C VAL A 733 13.80 5.39 6.92
N LYS A 734 13.16 6.56 6.93
CA LYS A 734 11.70 6.68 7.17
C LYS A 734 10.89 6.06 6.02
N GLU A 735 11.30 6.24 4.77
CA GLU A 735 10.68 5.61 3.60
C GLU A 735 10.81 4.08 3.64
N GLY A 736 11.93 3.54 4.13
CA GLY A 736 12.09 2.11 4.39
C GLY A 736 11.06 1.58 5.39
N LYS A 737 10.92 2.27 6.54
CA LYS A 737 9.93 1.91 7.57
C LYS A 737 8.49 2.02 7.08
N ILE A 738 8.18 3.01 6.23
CA ILE A 738 6.86 3.12 5.58
C ILE A 738 6.57 1.87 4.74
N LYS A 739 7.53 1.41 3.91
CA LYS A 739 7.35 0.22 3.06
C LYS A 739 7.12 -1.05 3.89
N GLU A 740 7.83 -1.20 5.00
CA GLU A 740 7.64 -2.33 5.93
C GLU A 740 6.22 -2.32 6.53
N LEU A 741 5.77 -1.17 7.02
CA LEU A 741 4.42 -1.01 7.58
C LEU A 741 3.32 -1.18 6.54
N GLU A 742 3.51 -0.68 5.32
CA GLU A 742 2.56 -0.88 4.21
C GLU A 742 2.46 -2.36 3.81
N SER A 743 3.59 -3.07 3.77
CA SER A 743 3.63 -4.52 3.50
C SER A 743 2.94 -5.32 4.62
N SER A 744 3.20 -4.95 5.88
CA SER A 744 2.53 -5.54 7.05
C SER A 744 1.02 -5.31 7.03
N ASN A 745 0.57 -4.10 6.72
CA ASN A 745 -0.85 -3.79 6.59
C ASN A 745 -1.52 -4.56 5.44
N LYS A 746 -0.82 -4.74 4.32
CA LYS A 746 -1.34 -5.55 3.20
C LYS A 746 -1.60 -6.99 3.65
N TYR A 747 -0.65 -7.59 4.37
CA TYR A 747 -0.79 -8.93 4.93
C TYR A 747 -1.96 -9.01 5.94
N LEU A 748 -2.07 -8.06 6.86
CA LEU A 748 -3.16 -8.02 7.86
C LEU A 748 -4.54 -7.87 7.21
N ILE A 749 -4.67 -7.10 6.13
CA ILE A 749 -5.93 -6.96 5.37
C ILE A 749 -6.29 -8.27 4.68
N GLU A 750 -5.32 -8.96 4.10
CA GLU A 750 -5.53 -10.26 3.47
C GLU A 750 -5.94 -11.33 4.51
N GLU A 751 -5.31 -11.33 5.68
CA GLU A 751 -5.69 -12.17 6.80
C GLU A 751 -7.14 -11.89 7.26
N LEU A 752 -7.53 -10.63 7.39
CA LEU A 752 -8.90 -10.25 7.75
C LEU A 752 -9.93 -10.78 6.74
N LYS A 753 -9.64 -10.67 5.43
CA LYS A 753 -10.48 -11.22 4.37
C LYS A 753 -10.61 -12.75 4.47
N ASN A 754 -9.52 -13.44 4.79
CA ASN A 754 -9.55 -14.89 5.00
C ASN A 754 -10.42 -15.28 6.22
N LEU A 755 -10.36 -14.52 7.31
CA LEU A 755 -11.24 -14.74 8.47
C LEU A 755 -12.72 -14.53 8.16
N GLU A 756 -13.06 -13.59 7.28
CA GLU A 756 -14.44 -13.41 6.80
C GLU A 756 -14.94 -14.62 6.01
N ILE A 757 -14.11 -15.15 5.12
CA ILE A 757 -14.44 -16.36 4.36
C ILE A 757 -14.68 -17.53 5.33
N ILE A 758 -13.81 -17.72 6.34
CA ILE A 758 -13.97 -18.77 7.35
C ILE A 758 -15.26 -18.60 8.16
N SER A 759 -15.56 -17.35 8.57
CA SER A 759 -16.81 -17.03 9.28
C SER A 759 -18.04 -17.42 8.47
N ASN A 760 -18.00 -17.31 7.15
CA ASN A 760 -19.16 -17.58 6.28
C ASN A 760 -19.29 -19.06 5.87
N LYS A 761 -18.27 -19.91 6.09
CA LYS A 761 -18.31 -21.35 5.73
C LYS A 761 -19.37 -22.16 6.47
N SER A 762 -19.69 -21.79 7.71
CA SER A 762 -20.62 -22.54 8.56
C SER A 762 -21.69 -21.63 9.15
N VAL A 763 -22.95 -22.07 9.05
CA VAL A 763 -24.08 -21.36 9.65
C VAL A 763 -24.01 -21.52 11.18
N PRO A 764 -24.07 -20.43 11.96
CA PRO A 764 -24.07 -20.53 13.41
C PRO A 764 -25.25 -21.36 13.94
N LEU A 765 -24.99 -22.15 14.97
CA LEU A 765 -26.01 -22.94 15.68
C LEU A 765 -26.19 -22.40 17.10
N PRO A 766 -27.16 -21.50 17.34
CA PRO A 766 -27.42 -20.91 18.65
C PRO A 766 -28.19 -21.89 19.56
N GLN A 767 -27.59 -23.05 19.84
CA GLN A 767 -28.19 -24.11 20.64
C GLN A 767 -27.24 -24.60 21.74
N LEU A 768 -27.80 -24.75 22.94
CA LEU A 768 -27.21 -25.40 24.11
C LEU A 768 -28.01 -26.67 24.44
N THR A 769 -27.36 -27.83 24.45
CA THR A 769 -27.99 -29.11 24.79
C THR A 769 -27.43 -29.63 26.10
N ILE A 770 -28.32 -29.86 27.08
CA ILE A 770 -27.98 -30.33 28.42
C ILE A 770 -28.49 -31.76 28.61
N SER A 771 -27.59 -32.72 28.80
CA SER A 771 -27.97 -34.14 28.91
C SER A 771 -28.37 -34.57 30.33
N ARG A 772 -27.88 -33.88 31.36
CA ARG A 772 -28.23 -34.16 32.77
C ARG A 772 -28.91 -32.97 33.42
N HIS A 773 -28.15 -31.95 33.80
CA HIS A 773 -28.64 -30.89 34.69
C HIS A 773 -27.96 -29.53 34.43
N ILE A 774 -28.71 -28.43 34.47
CA ILE A 774 -28.19 -27.06 34.42
C ILE A 774 -28.73 -26.27 35.60
N GLN A 775 -27.83 -25.67 36.38
CA GLN A 775 -28.16 -24.92 37.59
C GLN A 775 -28.73 -23.54 37.27
N SER A 776 -29.65 -23.06 38.13
CA SER A 776 -30.10 -21.67 38.14
C SER A 776 -28.92 -20.67 38.23
N GLN A 777 -29.15 -19.41 37.86
CA GLN A 777 -28.15 -18.35 37.74
C GLN A 777 -27.10 -18.54 36.62
N THR A 778 -27.14 -19.64 35.87
CA THR A 778 -26.33 -19.80 34.65
C THR A 778 -26.73 -18.74 33.63
N LYS A 779 -25.72 -18.06 33.07
CA LYS A 779 -25.91 -16.98 32.09
C LYS A 779 -25.74 -17.56 30.70
N ILE A 780 -26.76 -17.41 29.86
CA ILE A 780 -26.76 -17.92 28.50
C ILE A 780 -26.87 -16.75 27.54
N LYS A 781 -25.93 -16.66 26.61
CA LYS A 781 -25.85 -15.62 25.59
C LYS A 781 -26.00 -16.23 24.20
N SER A 782 -26.62 -15.49 23.31
CA SER A 782 -26.72 -15.77 21.88
C SER A 782 -26.57 -14.46 21.11
N LEU A 783 -26.68 -14.49 19.78
CA LEU A 783 -26.44 -13.30 18.95
C LEU A 783 -27.39 -12.15 19.31
N HIS A 784 -28.68 -12.42 19.54
CA HIS A 784 -29.66 -11.38 19.81
C HIS A 784 -30.20 -11.40 21.24
N MET A 785 -30.05 -12.52 21.96
CA MET A 785 -30.64 -12.70 23.28
C MET A 785 -29.63 -13.00 24.39
N TYR A 786 -29.95 -12.49 25.58
CA TYR A 786 -29.29 -12.80 26.84
C TYR A 786 -30.33 -13.32 27.84
N LYS A 787 -30.05 -14.43 28.52
CA LYS A 787 -30.96 -15.02 29.52
C LYS A 787 -30.17 -15.51 30.73
N ILE A 788 -30.64 -15.17 31.92
CA ILE A 788 -30.21 -15.79 33.18
C ILE A 788 -31.24 -16.84 33.53
N LEU A 789 -30.79 -18.06 33.82
CA LEU A 789 -31.69 -19.15 34.15
C LEU A 789 -32.27 -18.96 35.57
N GLU A 790 -33.58 -18.76 35.69
CA GLU A 790 -34.22 -18.51 37.00
C GLU A 790 -34.31 -19.78 37.87
N LYS A 791 -34.54 -20.93 37.24
CA LYS A 791 -34.71 -22.23 37.91
C LYS A 791 -33.84 -23.27 37.23
N SER A 792 -33.32 -24.21 38.01
CA SER A 792 -32.53 -25.32 37.45
C SER A 792 -33.40 -26.18 36.53
N CYS A 793 -32.81 -26.68 35.44
CA CYS A 793 -33.48 -27.52 34.46
C CYS A 793 -32.69 -28.81 34.28
N SER A 794 -33.36 -29.88 33.87
CA SER A 794 -32.72 -31.17 33.57
C SER A 794 -33.13 -31.63 32.19
N ARG A 795 -32.22 -32.28 31.46
CA ARG A 795 -32.48 -32.85 30.12
C ARG A 795 -33.20 -31.87 29.18
N CYS A 796 -32.64 -30.69 29.00
CA CYS A 796 -33.26 -29.61 28.24
C CYS A 796 -32.40 -29.15 27.05
N ILE A 797 -33.07 -28.57 26.06
CA ILE A 797 -32.44 -27.89 24.93
C ILE A 797 -32.81 -26.41 25.00
N ILE A 798 -31.81 -25.55 25.04
CA ILE A 798 -31.98 -24.10 25.05
C ILE A 798 -31.52 -23.56 23.71
N LYS A 799 -32.40 -22.90 22.96
CA LYS A 799 -32.06 -22.34 21.64
C LYS A 799 -32.73 -21.01 21.35
N GLU A 800 -32.05 -20.20 20.54
CA GLU A 800 -32.62 -18.98 19.98
C GLU A 800 -33.55 -19.34 18.81
N LYS A 801 -34.78 -18.84 18.84
CA LYS A 801 -35.73 -18.93 17.72
C LYS A 801 -36.12 -17.54 17.25
N CYS A 802 -36.10 -17.35 15.94
CA CYS A 802 -36.69 -16.21 15.25
C CYS A 802 -38.19 -16.45 15.05
N ARG A 803 -39.03 -15.49 15.44
CA ARG A 803 -40.48 -15.48 15.16
C ARG A 803 -40.85 -14.21 14.40
N SER A 804 -41.70 -14.35 13.39
CA SER A 804 -42.30 -13.22 12.68
C SER A 804 -43.80 -13.19 12.98
N ALA A 805 -44.30 -12.07 13.49
CA ALA A 805 -45.73 -11.85 13.68
C ALA A 805 -46.06 -10.39 13.31
N GLY A 806 -47.02 -10.20 12.39
CA GLY A 806 -47.46 -8.86 11.96
C GLY A 806 -46.38 -8.01 11.27
N GLY A 807 -45.40 -8.63 10.61
CA GLY A 807 -44.28 -7.93 9.96
C GLY A 807 -43.12 -7.55 10.90
N ILE A 808 -43.23 -7.83 12.19
CA ILE A 808 -42.16 -7.63 13.17
C ILE A 808 -41.45 -8.96 13.42
N VAL A 809 -40.13 -8.95 13.27
CA VAL A 809 -39.25 -10.08 13.61
C VAL A 809 -38.74 -9.88 15.03
N TYR A 810 -38.94 -10.87 15.89
CA TYR A 810 -38.41 -10.88 17.26
C TYR A 810 -37.75 -12.23 17.59
N TYR A 811 -36.76 -12.19 18.47
CA TYR A 811 -35.98 -13.36 18.89
C TYR A 811 -36.35 -13.78 20.31
N ILE A 812 -36.45 -15.08 20.55
CA ILE A 812 -36.72 -15.62 21.89
C ILE A 812 -35.76 -16.77 22.22
N MET A 813 -35.37 -16.87 23.49
CA MET A 813 -34.66 -18.01 24.04
C MET A 813 -35.66 -19.03 24.60
N GLU A 814 -35.90 -20.09 23.82
CA GLU A 814 -36.81 -21.17 24.16
C GLU A 814 -36.05 -22.28 24.91
N ILE A 815 -36.67 -22.81 25.97
CA ILE A 815 -36.19 -23.96 26.73
C ILE A 815 -37.17 -25.09 26.44
N ILE A 816 -36.69 -26.17 25.84
CA ILE A 816 -37.45 -27.36 25.44
C ILE A 816 -37.06 -28.53 26.33
#